data_AF-A0A6N7S5D5-F1
#
_entry.id   AF-A0A6N7S5D5-F1
#
_cell.length_a   1.000
_cell.length_b   1.000
_cell.length_c   1.000
_cell.angle_alpha   90.00
_cell.angle_beta   90.00
_cell.angle_gamma   90.00
#
_symmetry.space_group_name_H-M   'P 1'
#
loop_
_entity.id
_entity.type
_entity.pdbx_description
1 polymer ?
#
loop_
_entity_poly.entity_id
_entity_poly.type
_entity_poly.pdbx_seq_one_letter_code
_entity_poly.pdbx_strand_id
1 'polypeptide(L)'
;MRSRRNCQFFDKVEDMEKKGISRRAFLKGAAVTAVSAAVVSVLPGCETKNEGAASTECPPCPSSPSTSVYPLNPQDYDYRDTNTDFATLFSDWKFGGLTLHHRMVKSAAGSDTAGSEQEICAYYSNFAKGGVEMVWVEDFVNVFDHYTSARKTPKADAPLAALAKAVHDAGGYIGYQLSCMGQKFTGFDPATAAQYESAYAEHLSDEEIANLKSDFINGAKYLKEQGFDAVEINAAGNNIGQAFFSRQRNHREDEYGPQSFENRARFVGEIVAGIKEVCGADFPVQILINGIEENDIDMGEASLSTTVEENCEICKVLENYGADSLHVRLGVFRMHVNQFASDLYFTGYGIEGTAANGAQFDFSRHFQGKLLANHSGCGMMLNVAKQIKDAVSIPVGTVTYMDPAHAPKMFEDALKDGLCDFLLMTRPLTVDPQYVNKLKEKRFDEIAPCTRCLHCHFDYDEEGKIYEHCRVNATTQRAYREAMPEGEVPLPAEKARKVMVIGGGPAGLEAARIAAERGHSVTLYEKSGVLGGLLSFANAIKGPHENLNDFQKYLVRQQELKNVNVVLGTEVTAELIKKEAPEVVILAVGGARSTLGLNSTAKTHVISIEDIASASIGNEVTIVGGNLQAVDAAQYLIAQGKHVTLVSSEGKDKLDKGQSAWVKTFTLPMLYARGTRLWPNAEVVSINEGTVTIHGETGVDMEIACDTVIEAMDMLPNTALIEGLDGIECYAVGDCERPWNIAEAIASGNLTARKI
;
A
#
# COMPACT_ATOMS: atom_id res chain seq x y z
N MET A 1 -9.29 25.71 8.12
CA MET A 1 -10.74 25.51 7.87
C MET A 1 -11.07 25.08 6.42
N ARG A 2 -10.18 24.36 5.73
CA ARG A 2 -10.40 23.78 4.39
C ARG A 2 -9.76 22.39 4.34
N SER A 3 -10.46 21.34 4.74
CA SER A 3 -10.04 19.93 4.51
C SER A 3 -11.18 18.92 4.39
N ARG A 4 -12.46 19.32 4.47
CA ARG A 4 -13.61 18.39 4.38
C ARG A 4 -14.15 18.19 2.94
N ARG A 5 -13.32 17.88 1.94
CA ARG A 5 -13.84 17.59 0.57
C ARG A 5 -13.39 16.28 -0.06
N ASN A 6 -12.88 15.33 0.74
CA ASN A 6 -12.33 14.09 0.20
C ASN A 6 -13.21 12.83 0.42
N CYS A 7 -14.51 12.95 0.74
CA CYS A 7 -15.36 11.78 0.93
C CYS A 7 -16.83 12.04 0.54
N GLN A 8 -17.13 12.13 -0.77
CA GLN A 8 -18.48 12.46 -1.26
C GLN A 8 -19.46 11.27 -1.37
N PHE A 9 -19.16 10.12 -0.75
CA PHE A 9 -20.15 9.04 -0.64
C PHE A 9 -21.16 9.29 0.51
N PHE A 10 -20.74 10.01 1.56
CA PHE A 10 -21.58 10.28 2.74
C PHE A 10 -22.44 11.56 2.62
N ASP A 11 -22.02 12.55 1.81
CA ASP A 11 -22.73 13.83 1.66
C ASP A 11 -24.12 13.71 1.00
N LYS A 12 -24.38 12.63 0.22
CA LYS A 12 -25.68 12.39 -0.41
C LYS A 12 -26.78 11.95 0.57
N VAL A 13 -26.41 11.49 1.78
CA VAL A 13 -27.38 11.11 2.83
C VAL A 13 -27.79 12.33 3.66
N GLU A 14 -26.88 13.26 3.94
CA GLU A 14 -27.19 14.51 4.68
C GLU A 14 -28.12 15.46 3.92
N ASP A 15 -28.04 15.52 2.58
CA ASP A 15 -28.88 16.42 1.78
C ASP A 15 -30.34 15.93 1.66
N MET A 16 -30.60 14.66 1.99
CA MET A 16 -31.96 14.11 2.10
C MET A 16 -32.64 14.48 3.43
N GLU A 17 -31.87 14.68 4.51
CA GLU A 17 -32.41 15.09 5.82
C GLU A 17 -32.78 16.58 5.86
N LYS A 18 -32.07 17.44 5.10
CA LYS A 18 -32.37 18.88 5.02
C LYS A 18 -33.66 19.24 4.28
N LYS A 19 -34.27 18.31 3.53
CA LYS A 19 -35.51 18.55 2.78
C LYS A 19 -36.80 18.17 3.53
N GLY A 20 -36.72 17.76 4.80
CA GLY A 20 -37.90 17.69 5.67
C GLY A 20 -39.03 16.76 5.18
N ILE A 21 -38.71 15.69 4.43
CA ILE A 21 -39.71 14.71 4.01
C ILE A 21 -39.78 13.62 5.07
N SER A 22 -40.83 13.66 5.90
CA SER A 22 -41.07 12.59 6.88
C SER A 22 -41.41 11.26 6.18
N ARG A 23 -40.97 10.13 6.78
CA ARG A 23 -41.28 8.74 6.37
C ARG A 23 -42.77 8.45 6.14
N ARG A 24 -43.69 9.29 6.64
CA ARG A 24 -45.14 9.17 6.43
C ARG A 24 -45.65 9.68 5.07
N ALA A 25 -44.87 10.50 4.35
CA ALA A 25 -45.25 11.02 3.04
C ALA A 25 -44.94 10.04 1.89
N PHE A 26 -43.94 9.17 2.05
CA PHE A 26 -43.55 8.18 1.04
C PHE A 26 -44.57 7.04 0.88
N LEU A 27 -45.23 6.63 1.97
CA LEU A 27 -46.19 5.51 1.98
C LEU A 27 -47.61 5.84 1.49
N LYS A 28 -47.90 7.10 1.12
CA LYS A 28 -49.20 7.50 0.55
C LYS A 28 -49.15 7.87 -0.95
N GLY A 29 -47.97 7.83 -1.58
CA GLY A 29 -47.79 8.19 -3.00
C GLY A 29 -47.86 7.05 -4.01
N ALA A 30 -47.97 5.79 -3.56
CA ALA A 30 -47.97 4.61 -4.44
C ALA A 30 -49.33 3.90 -4.52
N ALA A 31 -50.43 4.67 -4.48
CA ALA A 31 -51.75 4.19 -4.84
C ALA A 31 -52.37 5.21 -5.79
N VAL A 32 -52.88 4.73 -6.93
CA VAL A 32 -53.49 5.48 -8.06
C VAL A 32 -52.53 5.75 -9.22
N THR A 33 -52.27 4.74 -10.06
CA THR A 33 -52.75 4.67 -11.46
C THR A 33 -52.12 3.48 -12.19
N ALA A 34 -52.85 2.37 -12.30
CA ALA A 34 -52.65 1.40 -13.37
C ALA A 34 -54.00 0.72 -13.65
N VAL A 35 -54.77 1.32 -14.55
CA VAL A 35 -55.94 0.70 -15.18
C VAL A 35 -55.57 0.42 -16.64
N SER A 36 -55.53 -0.87 -16.96
CA SER A 36 -55.86 -1.51 -18.24
C SER A 36 -54.99 -1.25 -19.48
N ALA A 37 -54.35 -2.31 -19.97
CA ALA A 37 -54.78 -2.96 -21.21
C ALA A 37 -54.29 -4.42 -21.25
N ALA A 38 -55.25 -5.33 -21.39
CA ALA A 38 -55.06 -6.76 -21.53
C ALA A 38 -54.74 -7.13 -22.98
N VAL A 39 -53.91 -8.16 -23.18
CA VAL A 39 -54.08 -9.09 -24.31
C VAL A 39 -54.07 -10.50 -23.76
N VAL A 40 -55.14 -11.21 -24.10
CA VAL A 40 -55.53 -12.55 -23.67
C VAL A 40 -54.86 -13.57 -24.59
N SER A 41 -54.28 -14.62 -24.00
CA SER A 41 -54.21 -15.94 -24.64
C SER A 41 -54.56 -17.02 -23.62
N VAL A 42 -55.74 -17.61 -23.82
CA VAL A 42 -56.34 -18.71 -23.06
C VAL A 42 -55.77 -20.04 -23.57
N LEU A 43 -55.49 -21.01 -22.68
CA LEU A 43 -56.00 -22.40 -22.68
C LEU A 43 -55.09 -23.37 -21.87
N PRO A 44 -55.63 -24.52 -21.39
CA PRO A 44 -55.57 -24.86 -19.96
C PRO A 44 -54.98 -26.26 -19.65
N GLY A 45 -54.67 -26.46 -18.37
CA GLY A 45 -55.29 -27.55 -17.61
C GLY A 45 -54.59 -28.92 -17.52
N CYS A 46 -54.69 -29.47 -16.31
CA CYS A 46 -54.63 -30.89 -15.90
C CYS A 46 -53.23 -31.56 -15.93
N GLU A 47 -52.86 -32.46 -15.02
CA GLU A 47 -53.55 -33.14 -13.91
C GLU A 47 -52.51 -33.83 -13.02
N THR A 48 -52.92 -34.15 -11.80
CA THR A 48 -52.20 -34.96 -10.82
C THR A 48 -52.18 -36.44 -11.19
N LYS A 49 -51.09 -37.14 -10.82
CA LYS A 49 -51.11 -38.60 -10.62
C LYS A 49 -50.47 -38.96 -9.29
N ASN A 50 -51.28 -39.64 -8.46
CA ASN A 50 -50.89 -40.36 -7.26
C ASN A 50 -50.14 -41.65 -7.62
N GLU A 51 -49.20 -42.08 -6.77
CA GLU A 51 -49.33 -43.25 -5.88
C GLU A 51 -47.97 -43.69 -5.30
N GLY A 52 -48.00 -44.18 -4.05
CA GLY A 52 -47.00 -45.12 -3.55
C GLY A 52 -46.37 -44.77 -2.20
N ALA A 53 -46.98 -45.22 -1.10
CA ALA A 53 -46.35 -45.25 0.21
C ALA A 53 -45.32 -46.41 0.28
N ALA A 54 -44.06 -46.09 0.58
CA ALA A 54 -43.05 -47.05 1.01
C ALA A 54 -42.19 -46.40 2.10
N SER A 55 -42.02 -47.13 3.19
CA SER A 55 -41.23 -46.77 4.38
C SER A 55 -39.76 -46.50 4.04
N THR A 56 -39.24 -45.34 4.44
CA THR A 56 -37.80 -45.05 4.45
C THR A 56 -37.44 -44.39 5.77
N GLU A 57 -36.58 -45.05 6.54
CA GLU A 57 -35.84 -44.45 7.64
C GLU A 57 -35.17 -43.15 7.17
N CYS A 58 -35.18 -42.12 8.03
CA CYS A 58 -34.50 -40.87 7.76
C CYS A 58 -32.99 -41.15 7.67
N PRO A 59 -32.30 -40.76 6.59
CA PRO A 59 -30.85 -40.85 6.55
C PRO A 59 -30.27 -40.04 7.71
N PRO A 60 -29.18 -40.49 8.36
CA PRO A 60 -28.53 -39.68 9.38
C PRO A 60 -28.20 -38.31 8.79
N CYS A 61 -28.51 -37.24 9.54
CA CYS A 61 -28.12 -35.88 9.17
C CYS A 61 -26.64 -35.91 8.77
N PRO A 62 -26.27 -35.32 7.62
CA PRO A 62 -24.86 -35.20 7.28
C PRO A 62 -24.16 -34.54 8.47
N SER A 63 -23.10 -35.18 8.95
CA SER A 63 -22.18 -34.60 9.91
C SER A 63 -21.86 -33.18 9.44
N SER A 64 -21.91 -32.22 10.38
CA SER A 64 -21.59 -30.82 10.16
C SER A 64 -20.44 -30.71 9.15
N PRO A 65 -20.61 -29.97 8.04
CA PRO A 65 -19.52 -29.81 7.09
C PRO A 65 -18.32 -29.29 7.90
N SER A 66 -17.19 -29.99 7.83
CA SER A 66 -15.94 -29.41 8.32
C SER A 66 -15.79 -28.09 7.58
N THR A 67 -15.84 -26.97 8.31
CA THR A 67 -15.70 -25.61 7.80
C THR A 67 -14.26 -25.34 7.34
N SER A 68 -13.69 -26.21 6.51
CA SER A 68 -12.56 -25.84 5.69
C SER A 68 -13.12 -24.94 4.58
N VAL A 69 -13.21 -23.64 4.85
CA VAL A 69 -13.41 -22.64 3.82
C VAL A 69 -12.20 -22.76 2.90
N TYR A 70 -12.37 -23.35 1.70
CA TYR A 70 -11.32 -23.26 0.68
C TYR A 70 -11.13 -21.76 0.39
N PRO A 71 -9.94 -21.20 0.60
CA PRO A 71 -9.74 -19.77 0.40
C PRO A 71 -9.88 -19.46 -1.09
N LEU A 72 -10.70 -18.46 -1.42
CA LEU A 72 -10.72 -17.83 -2.74
C LEU A 72 -9.36 -17.16 -2.94
N ASN A 73 -8.64 -17.51 -4.02
CA ASN A 73 -7.25 -17.13 -4.30
C ASN A 73 -6.22 -17.70 -3.30
N PRO A 74 -5.93 -19.01 -3.35
CA PRO A 74 -4.93 -19.62 -2.48
C PRO A 74 -3.53 -19.01 -2.72
N GLN A 75 -2.76 -18.87 -1.64
CA GLN A 75 -1.41 -18.31 -1.67
C GLN A 75 -0.37 -19.41 -1.49
N ASP A 76 0.72 -19.27 -2.22
CA ASP A 76 1.97 -20.01 -2.11
C ASP A 76 3.05 -19.03 -1.65
N TYR A 77 3.81 -19.39 -0.62
CA TYR A 77 4.91 -18.59 -0.08
C TYR A 77 6.29 -19.23 -0.32
N ASP A 78 6.35 -20.37 -1.03
CA ASP A 78 7.58 -21.08 -1.35
C ASP A 78 8.35 -20.46 -2.54
N TYR A 79 7.82 -19.37 -3.13
CA TYR A 79 8.47 -18.62 -4.23
C TYR A 79 9.74 -17.85 -3.81
N ARG A 80 10.13 -17.91 -2.52
CA ARG A 80 11.25 -17.17 -1.93
C ARG A 80 12.60 -17.91 -2.02
N ASP A 81 12.77 -18.80 -3.00
CA ASP A 81 14.03 -19.53 -3.21
C ASP A 81 15.18 -18.54 -3.51
N THR A 82 16.28 -18.70 -2.78
CA THR A 82 17.48 -17.86 -2.86
C THR A 82 18.56 -18.43 -3.78
N ASN A 83 18.37 -19.64 -4.33
CA ASN A 83 19.35 -20.32 -5.17
C ASN A 83 19.41 -19.75 -6.60
N THR A 84 20.16 -18.66 -6.75
CA THR A 84 20.42 -18.00 -8.02
C THR A 84 21.78 -17.30 -8.03
N ASP A 85 22.37 -17.12 -9.22
CA ASP A 85 23.60 -16.34 -9.42
C ASP A 85 23.35 -14.91 -9.94
N PHE A 86 22.08 -14.57 -10.24
CA PHE A 86 21.64 -13.30 -10.81
C PHE A 86 22.31 -12.93 -12.15
N ALA A 87 22.69 -13.92 -12.95
CA ALA A 87 23.37 -13.69 -14.21
C ALA A 87 22.56 -12.81 -15.17
N THR A 88 21.24 -13.01 -15.26
CA THR A 88 20.36 -12.22 -16.13
C THR A 88 20.01 -10.89 -15.48
N LEU A 89 19.74 -10.85 -14.17
CA LEU A 89 19.46 -9.61 -13.46
C LEU A 89 20.58 -8.58 -13.57
N PHE A 90 21.86 -9.01 -13.52
CA PHE A 90 23.05 -8.16 -13.71
C PHE A 90 23.64 -8.24 -15.12
N SER A 91 22.81 -8.52 -16.13
CA SER A 91 23.20 -8.48 -17.53
C SER A 91 22.89 -7.14 -18.18
N ASP A 92 23.64 -6.83 -19.24
CA ASP A 92 23.44 -5.64 -20.04
C ASP A 92 22.09 -5.66 -20.79
N TRP A 93 21.47 -4.49 -20.92
CA TRP A 93 20.34 -4.25 -21.81
C TRP A 93 20.35 -2.81 -22.35
N LYS A 94 19.53 -2.55 -23.36
CA LYS A 94 19.45 -1.25 -24.03
C LYS A 94 18.10 -0.60 -23.80
N PHE A 95 18.10 0.72 -23.63
CA PHE A 95 16.92 1.55 -23.59
C PHE A 95 17.14 2.78 -24.47
N GLY A 96 16.59 2.76 -25.69
CA GLY A 96 16.92 3.74 -26.72
C GLY A 96 18.43 3.81 -26.96
N GLY A 97 19.02 5.01 -26.86
CA GLY A 97 20.47 5.23 -26.94
C GLY A 97 21.29 4.83 -25.70
N LEU A 98 20.65 4.41 -24.60
CA LEU A 98 21.33 4.10 -23.34
C LEU A 98 21.67 2.60 -23.23
N THR A 99 22.76 2.31 -22.52
CA THR A 99 23.14 0.93 -22.12
C THR A 99 23.17 0.86 -20.61
N LEU A 100 22.46 -0.11 -20.04
CA LEU A 100 22.33 -0.35 -18.61
C LEU A 100 22.88 -1.75 -18.31
N HIS A 101 23.56 -1.93 -17.19
CA HIS A 101 24.30 -3.14 -16.80
C HIS A 101 23.57 -4.00 -15.76
N HIS A 102 22.34 -3.63 -15.43
CA HIS A 102 21.43 -4.48 -14.66
C HIS A 102 19.98 -4.10 -14.96
N ARG A 103 19.05 -5.00 -14.63
CA ARG A 103 17.63 -4.95 -15.04
C ARG A 103 16.71 -4.40 -13.94
N MET A 104 17.22 -3.56 -13.05
CA MET A 104 16.43 -2.94 -11.96
C MET A 104 16.35 -1.43 -12.20
N VAL A 105 15.14 -0.89 -12.23
CA VAL A 105 14.89 0.51 -12.59
C VAL A 105 14.06 1.16 -11.48
N LYS A 106 14.49 2.33 -10.99
CA LYS A 106 13.66 3.11 -10.06
C LYS A 106 12.53 3.77 -10.85
N SER A 107 11.28 3.39 -10.59
CA SER A 107 10.11 3.99 -11.26
C SER A 107 9.71 5.34 -10.66
N ALA A 108 8.99 6.14 -11.46
CA ALA A 108 8.41 7.39 -11.00
C ALA A 108 7.31 7.11 -9.97
N ALA A 109 7.42 7.76 -8.81
CA ALA A 109 6.46 7.67 -7.73
C ALA A 109 6.54 8.97 -6.93
N GLY A 110 5.38 9.48 -6.50
CA GLY A 110 5.30 10.67 -5.65
C GLY A 110 6.21 10.50 -4.44
N SER A 111 7.19 11.40 -4.33
CA SER A 111 8.18 11.34 -3.26
C SER A 111 8.00 12.46 -2.25
N ASP A 112 7.20 13.50 -2.52
CA ASP A 112 7.05 14.70 -1.68
C ASP A 112 8.37 15.30 -1.17
N THR A 113 9.49 15.05 -1.87
CA THR A 113 10.87 15.44 -1.45
C THR A 113 11.34 16.76 -2.08
N ALA A 114 10.42 17.57 -2.61
CA ALA A 114 10.72 18.83 -3.28
C ALA A 114 10.69 20.05 -2.34
N GLY A 115 10.92 19.86 -1.03
CA GLY A 115 10.91 20.94 -0.03
C GLY A 115 12.12 21.88 -0.15
N SER A 116 13.25 21.36 -0.66
CA SER A 116 14.43 22.14 -1.02
C SER A 116 15.23 21.48 -2.14
N GLU A 117 16.13 22.23 -2.79
CA GLU A 117 17.06 21.68 -3.77
C GLU A 117 17.95 20.56 -3.18
N GLN A 118 18.45 20.76 -1.97
CA GLN A 118 19.29 19.77 -1.29
C GLN A 118 18.55 18.45 -1.06
N GLU A 119 17.30 18.52 -0.61
CA GLU A 119 16.47 17.36 -0.31
C GLU A 119 16.20 16.53 -1.58
N ILE A 120 15.67 17.16 -2.64
CA ILE A 120 15.31 16.44 -3.86
C ILE A 120 16.54 15.86 -4.57
N CYS A 121 17.65 16.61 -4.63
CA CYS A 121 18.90 16.14 -5.22
C CYS A 121 19.48 14.96 -4.43
N ALA A 122 19.44 15.00 -3.10
CA ALA A 122 19.92 13.92 -2.27
C ALA A 122 19.05 12.66 -2.43
N TYR A 123 17.73 12.79 -2.30
CA TYR A 123 16.79 11.68 -2.44
C TYR A 123 17.01 10.91 -3.75
N TYR A 124 17.08 11.62 -4.87
CA TYR A 124 17.25 11.01 -6.18
C TYR A 124 18.66 10.50 -6.47
N SER A 125 19.70 11.25 -6.10
CA SER A 125 21.09 10.79 -6.30
C SER A 125 21.45 9.61 -5.41
N ASN A 126 20.76 9.40 -4.28
CA ASN A 126 21.02 8.27 -3.39
C ASN A 126 20.66 6.92 -4.02
N PHE A 127 19.64 6.85 -4.90
CA PHE A 127 19.38 5.63 -5.68
C PHE A 127 20.54 5.30 -6.61
N ALA A 128 21.11 6.30 -7.29
CA ALA A 128 22.25 6.13 -8.18
C ALA A 128 23.52 5.71 -7.43
N LYS A 129 23.82 6.35 -6.29
CA LYS A 129 24.90 5.90 -5.37
C LYS A 129 24.68 4.47 -4.87
N GLY A 130 23.41 4.07 -4.78
CA GLY A 130 22.94 2.73 -4.46
C GLY A 130 23.18 1.65 -5.50
N GLY A 131 23.63 2.06 -6.69
CA GLY A 131 23.85 1.20 -7.85
C GLY A 131 22.68 1.16 -8.83
N VAL A 132 21.61 1.97 -8.65
CA VAL A 132 20.53 2.06 -9.64
C VAL A 132 20.95 2.93 -10.82
N GLU A 133 21.00 2.35 -12.01
CA GLU A 133 21.46 3.09 -13.19
C GLU A 133 20.38 3.92 -13.89
N MET A 134 19.09 3.57 -13.80
CA MET A 134 18.00 4.37 -14.37
C MET A 134 17.03 4.84 -13.29
N VAL A 135 16.92 6.16 -13.14
CA VAL A 135 16.16 6.80 -12.06
C VAL A 135 15.06 7.69 -12.65
N TRP A 136 13.80 7.25 -12.54
CA TRP A 136 12.65 8.03 -12.96
C TRP A 136 12.16 8.98 -11.86
N VAL A 137 12.04 10.25 -12.19
CA VAL A 137 11.51 11.34 -11.34
C VAL A 137 10.01 11.48 -11.58
N GLU A 138 9.25 11.72 -10.52
CA GLU A 138 7.83 12.04 -10.60
C GLU A 138 7.56 13.43 -11.19
N ASP A 139 6.30 13.68 -11.51
CA ASP A 139 5.87 14.90 -12.16
C ASP A 139 5.66 16.08 -11.18
N PHE A 140 6.71 16.52 -10.48
CA PHE A 140 6.60 17.60 -9.47
C PHE A 140 6.63 19.04 -10.06
N VAL A 141 7.04 19.20 -11.32
CA VAL A 141 7.17 20.49 -12.03
C VAL A 141 6.06 20.69 -13.07
N ASN A 142 5.59 21.93 -13.21
CA ASN A 142 4.68 22.36 -14.27
C ASN A 142 5.43 22.52 -15.61
N VAL A 143 5.67 21.40 -16.29
CA VAL A 143 6.34 21.40 -17.61
C VAL A 143 5.41 21.74 -18.78
N PHE A 144 4.09 21.70 -18.57
CA PHE A 144 3.06 22.04 -19.55
C PHE A 144 2.68 23.52 -19.48
N ASP A 145 2.41 24.15 -20.62
CA ASP A 145 2.10 25.58 -20.69
C ASP A 145 0.59 25.84 -20.71
N HIS A 146 -0.20 24.99 -21.36
CA HIS A 146 -1.65 25.15 -21.47
C HIS A 146 -2.40 24.52 -20.29
N TYR A 147 -1.96 23.34 -19.83
CA TYR A 147 -2.63 22.56 -18.77
C TYR A 147 -1.77 22.37 -17.52
N THR A 148 -1.39 23.49 -16.88
CA THR A 148 -0.64 23.46 -15.62
C THR A 148 -1.45 22.87 -14.47
N SER A 149 -0.79 22.16 -13.54
CA SER A 149 -1.39 21.74 -12.28
C SER A 149 -1.10 22.78 -11.21
N ALA A 150 -2.14 23.26 -10.52
CA ALA A 150 -2.00 24.27 -9.47
C ALA A 150 -1.12 23.84 -8.28
N ARG A 151 -0.82 22.54 -8.15
CA ARG A 151 -0.04 21.97 -7.02
C ARG A 151 1.42 21.67 -7.36
N LYS A 152 1.89 21.99 -8.57
CA LYS A 152 3.25 21.69 -9.01
C LYS A 152 4.14 22.93 -9.01
N THR A 153 5.44 22.71 -8.83
CA THR A 153 6.45 23.77 -8.81
C THR A 153 6.55 24.45 -10.19
N PRO A 154 6.58 25.79 -10.27
CA PRO A 154 6.86 26.49 -11.53
C PRO A 154 8.23 26.14 -12.11
N LYS A 155 8.38 26.15 -13.45
CA LYS A 155 9.65 25.85 -14.14
C LYS A 155 10.83 26.66 -13.60
N ALA A 156 10.60 27.95 -13.31
CA ALA A 156 11.65 28.89 -12.86
C ALA A 156 12.19 28.58 -11.44
N ASP A 157 11.40 27.89 -10.63
CA ASP A 157 11.74 27.60 -9.23
C ASP A 157 12.24 26.16 -9.05
N ALA A 158 12.16 25.33 -10.09
CA ALA A 158 12.48 23.91 -10.02
C ALA A 158 13.99 23.65 -10.26
N PRO A 159 14.67 22.90 -9.38
CA PRO A 159 16.10 22.63 -9.51
C PRO A 159 16.42 21.49 -10.49
N LEU A 160 15.77 21.48 -11.67
CA LEU A 160 15.86 20.36 -12.63
C LEU A 160 17.28 20.07 -13.10
N ALA A 161 18.05 21.11 -13.47
CA ALA A 161 19.43 20.93 -13.91
C ALA A 161 20.36 20.48 -12.78
N ALA A 162 20.17 20.98 -11.56
CA ALA A 162 20.93 20.55 -10.39
C ALA A 162 20.62 19.09 -10.04
N LEU A 163 19.34 18.70 -10.12
CA LEU A 163 18.87 17.35 -9.90
C LEU A 163 19.47 16.37 -10.92
N ALA A 164 19.40 16.69 -12.21
CA ALA A 164 19.99 15.86 -13.26
C ALA A 164 21.49 15.68 -13.04
N LYS A 165 22.20 16.79 -12.79
CA LYS A 165 23.63 16.75 -12.47
C LYS A 165 23.94 15.89 -11.24
N ALA A 166 23.15 15.97 -10.17
CA ALA A 166 23.37 15.19 -8.96
C ALA A 166 23.26 13.68 -9.20
N VAL A 167 22.33 13.25 -10.07
CA VAL A 167 22.18 11.84 -10.46
C VAL A 167 23.33 11.40 -11.38
N HIS A 168 23.73 12.23 -12.35
CA HIS A 168 24.88 11.95 -13.22
C HIS A 168 26.19 11.85 -12.45
N ASP A 169 26.45 12.76 -11.50
CA ASP A 169 27.63 12.73 -10.63
C ASP A 169 27.68 11.45 -9.77
N ALA A 170 26.52 10.87 -9.47
CA ALA A 170 26.38 9.60 -8.77
C ALA A 170 26.47 8.36 -9.70
N GLY A 171 26.63 8.57 -11.00
CA GLY A 171 26.81 7.49 -11.99
C GLY A 171 25.52 6.91 -12.58
N GLY A 172 24.36 7.53 -12.34
CA GLY A 172 23.08 7.09 -12.91
C GLY A 172 22.59 7.97 -14.06
N TYR A 173 21.64 7.45 -14.82
CA TYR A 173 20.80 8.17 -15.78
C TYR A 173 19.50 8.63 -15.10
N ILE A 174 18.98 9.76 -15.58
CA ILE A 174 17.77 10.37 -15.03
C ILE A 174 16.70 10.54 -16.10
N GLY A 175 15.48 10.09 -15.77
CA GLY A 175 14.31 10.29 -16.59
C GLY A 175 13.22 11.05 -15.84
N TYR A 176 12.29 11.66 -16.56
CA TYR A 176 11.14 12.36 -15.96
C TYR A 176 9.83 11.82 -16.50
N GLN A 177 8.88 11.52 -15.61
CA GLN A 177 7.54 11.10 -16.03
C GLN A 177 6.66 12.32 -16.33
N LEU A 178 6.18 12.40 -17.57
CA LEU A 178 5.18 13.37 -18.01
C LEU A 178 3.79 12.82 -17.76
N SER A 179 3.00 13.51 -16.92
CA SER A 179 1.65 13.09 -16.53
C SER A 179 0.65 14.24 -16.68
N CYS A 180 -0.57 13.88 -17.10
CA CYS A 180 -1.71 14.79 -17.19
C CYS A 180 -2.91 14.09 -16.55
N MET A 181 -3.15 14.42 -15.28
CA MET A 181 -4.23 13.83 -14.50
C MET A 181 -5.15 14.88 -13.88
N GLY A 182 -6.46 14.61 -13.90
CA GLY A 182 -7.45 15.42 -13.17
C GLY A 182 -7.66 16.83 -13.74
N GLN A 183 -7.22 17.07 -14.97
CA GLN A 183 -7.48 18.31 -15.71
C GLN A 183 -8.94 18.36 -16.20
N LYS A 184 -9.47 19.58 -16.29
CA LYS A 184 -10.83 19.84 -16.80
C LYS A 184 -10.73 20.39 -18.22
N PHE A 185 -11.40 19.73 -19.14
CA PHE A 185 -11.47 20.12 -20.55
C PHE A 185 -12.84 20.69 -20.88
N THR A 186 -13.00 21.23 -22.08
CA THR A 186 -14.18 22.00 -22.50
C THR A 186 -15.49 21.21 -22.35
N GLY A 187 -15.47 19.90 -22.61
CA GLY A 187 -16.63 19.02 -22.44
C GLY A 187 -16.82 18.44 -21.03
N PHE A 188 -16.07 18.88 -20.01
CA PHE A 188 -16.12 18.32 -18.66
C PHE A 188 -17.52 18.46 -18.03
N ASP A 189 -18.18 17.33 -17.78
CA ASP A 189 -19.41 17.26 -17.00
C ASP A 189 -19.10 16.86 -15.53
N PRO A 190 -19.34 17.74 -14.54
CA PRO A 190 -19.19 17.42 -13.13
C PRO A 190 -20.09 16.27 -12.65
N ALA A 191 -21.18 15.95 -13.36
CA ALA A 191 -22.13 14.92 -12.98
C ALA A 191 -21.66 13.49 -13.30
N THR A 192 -20.73 13.33 -14.24
CA THR A 192 -20.21 12.02 -14.70
C THR A 192 -18.79 11.70 -14.22
N ALA A 193 -18.07 12.69 -13.68
CA ALA A 193 -16.67 12.50 -13.26
C ALA A 193 -16.57 11.78 -11.91
N ALA A 194 -16.06 10.54 -11.90
CA ALA A 194 -15.55 9.96 -10.66
C ALA A 194 -14.27 10.70 -10.23
N GLN A 195 -13.96 10.66 -8.93
CA GLN A 195 -12.82 11.37 -8.36
C GLN A 195 -11.51 10.96 -9.08
N TYR A 196 -10.80 11.94 -9.64
CA TYR A 196 -9.52 11.78 -10.36
C TYR A 196 -9.59 11.14 -11.75
N GLU A 197 -10.75 10.91 -12.34
CA GLU A 197 -10.80 10.56 -13.77
C GLU A 197 -10.34 11.78 -14.59
N SER A 198 -9.19 11.68 -15.26
CA SER A 198 -8.95 12.57 -16.40
C SER A 198 -10.07 12.32 -17.39
N ALA A 199 -10.60 13.42 -17.92
CA ALA A 199 -11.79 13.40 -18.75
C ALA A 199 -11.80 12.28 -19.79
N TYR A 200 -13.01 11.87 -20.15
CA TYR A 200 -13.27 11.03 -21.30
C TYR A 200 -12.72 11.71 -22.56
N ALA A 201 -12.24 10.94 -23.54
CA ALA A 201 -11.62 11.48 -24.73
C ALA A 201 -12.58 12.38 -25.53
N GLU A 202 -13.88 12.08 -25.52
CA GLU A 202 -14.93 12.91 -26.14
C GLU A 202 -15.09 14.31 -25.53
N HIS A 203 -14.55 14.56 -24.33
CA HIS A 203 -14.63 15.89 -23.71
C HIS A 203 -13.60 16.88 -24.27
N LEU A 204 -12.60 16.41 -25.02
CA LEU A 204 -11.54 17.26 -25.55
C LEU A 204 -11.92 17.77 -26.95
N SER A 205 -11.79 19.06 -27.19
CA SER A 205 -11.82 19.60 -28.55
C SER A 205 -10.50 19.34 -29.30
N ASP A 206 -10.52 19.48 -30.62
CA ASP A 206 -9.32 19.29 -31.46
C ASP A 206 -8.19 20.27 -31.08
N GLU A 207 -8.54 21.49 -30.65
CA GLU A 207 -7.59 22.48 -30.15
C GLU A 207 -6.95 22.01 -28.85
N GLU A 208 -7.72 21.45 -27.92
CA GLU A 208 -7.21 20.94 -26.64
C GLU A 208 -6.31 19.71 -26.86
N ILE A 209 -6.66 18.84 -27.81
CA ILE A 209 -5.81 17.72 -28.24
C ILE A 209 -4.49 18.26 -28.80
N ALA A 210 -4.52 19.25 -29.68
CA ALA A 210 -3.32 19.86 -30.25
C ALA A 210 -2.45 20.52 -29.16
N ASN A 211 -3.05 21.26 -28.24
CA ASN A 211 -2.36 21.92 -27.13
C ASN A 211 -1.69 20.93 -26.19
N LEU A 212 -2.38 19.84 -25.84
CA LEU A 212 -1.78 18.77 -25.03
C LEU A 212 -0.59 18.13 -25.73
N LYS A 213 -0.71 17.79 -27.03
CA LYS A 213 0.41 17.22 -27.79
C LYS A 213 1.61 18.16 -27.74
N SER A 214 1.38 19.45 -27.98
CA SER A 214 2.40 20.49 -27.90
C SER A 214 3.04 20.58 -26.50
N ASP A 215 2.24 20.53 -25.44
CA ASP A 215 2.71 20.57 -24.05
C ASP A 215 3.62 19.38 -23.70
N PHE A 216 3.26 18.15 -24.09
CA PHE A 216 4.11 16.97 -23.89
C PHE A 216 5.43 17.09 -24.67
N ILE A 217 5.37 17.49 -25.94
CA ILE A 217 6.55 17.61 -26.81
C ILE A 217 7.50 18.69 -26.30
N ASN A 218 6.99 19.88 -26.00
CA ASN A 218 7.79 21.00 -25.49
C ASN A 218 8.31 20.74 -24.08
N GLY A 219 7.52 20.06 -23.23
CA GLY A 219 7.94 19.62 -21.91
C GLY A 219 9.14 18.66 -21.98
N ALA A 220 9.10 17.67 -22.88
CA ALA A 220 10.22 16.75 -23.09
C ALA A 220 11.47 17.47 -23.62
N LYS A 221 11.31 18.38 -24.57
CA LYS A 221 12.40 19.22 -25.08
C LYS A 221 13.05 20.02 -23.95
N TYR A 222 12.23 20.68 -23.13
CA TYR A 222 12.71 21.45 -21.98
C TYR A 222 13.47 20.58 -20.98
N LEU A 223 12.95 19.40 -20.63
CA LEU A 223 13.63 18.45 -19.73
C LEU A 223 14.99 18.01 -20.28
N LYS A 224 15.07 17.71 -21.58
CA LYS A 224 16.35 17.42 -22.24
C LYS A 224 17.33 18.61 -22.13
N GLU A 225 16.86 19.83 -22.33
CA GLU A 225 17.66 21.05 -22.15
C GLU A 225 18.13 21.24 -20.70
N GLN A 226 17.39 20.72 -19.71
CA GLN A 226 17.81 20.64 -18.31
C GLN A 226 18.77 19.48 -18.00
N GLY A 227 19.12 18.65 -18.98
CA GLY A 227 20.07 17.54 -18.82
C GLY A 227 19.43 16.19 -18.49
N PHE A 228 18.12 16.02 -18.64
CA PHE A 228 17.49 14.70 -18.49
C PHE A 228 17.82 13.80 -19.69
N ASP A 229 18.03 12.51 -19.41
CA ASP A 229 18.44 11.51 -20.40
C ASP A 229 17.24 10.88 -21.13
N ALA A 230 16.06 10.87 -20.51
CA ALA A 230 14.86 10.23 -21.05
C ALA A 230 13.57 10.85 -20.53
N VAL A 231 12.45 10.55 -21.20
CA VAL A 231 11.10 10.86 -20.71
C VAL A 231 10.20 9.63 -20.72
N GLU A 232 9.28 9.56 -19.76
CA GLU A 232 8.22 8.57 -19.72
C GLU A 232 6.87 9.28 -19.92
N ILE A 233 6.09 8.86 -20.89
CA ILE A 233 4.72 9.34 -21.05
C ILE A 233 3.82 8.45 -20.19
N ASN A 234 3.19 9.02 -19.16
CA ASN A 234 2.19 8.31 -18.38
C ASN A 234 0.87 8.26 -19.14
N ALA A 235 0.66 7.18 -19.89
CA ALA A 235 -0.57 6.89 -20.62
C ALA A 235 -1.37 5.76 -19.95
N ALA A 236 -1.22 5.60 -18.63
CA ALA A 236 -1.90 4.56 -17.87
C ALA A 236 -2.87 5.13 -16.83
N GLY A 237 -3.74 4.25 -16.35
CA GLY A 237 -4.67 4.51 -15.27
C GLY A 237 -5.54 5.72 -15.54
N ASN A 238 -5.52 6.67 -14.62
CA ASN A 238 -6.34 7.87 -14.78
C ASN A 238 -5.71 8.97 -15.63
N ASN A 239 -4.55 8.78 -16.29
CA ASN A 239 -3.96 9.82 -17.14
C ASN A 239 -4.67 9.96 -18.50
N ILE A 240 -4.48 11.11 -19.14
CA ILE A 240 -5.17 11.45 -20.39
C ILE A 240 -4.89 10.47 -21.54
N GLY A 241 -3.68 9.92 -21.66
CA GLY A 241 -3.37 8.94 -22.71
C GLY A 241 -4.27 7.69 -22.64
N GLN A 242 -4.52 7.19 -21.43
CA GLN A 242 -5.40 6.04 -21.24
C GLN A 242 -6.87 6.36 -21.57
N ALA A 243 -7.28 7.63 -21.51
CA ALA A 243 -8.62 8.03 -21.94
C ALA A 243 -8.83 7.75 -23.44
N PHE A 244 -7.80 7.90 -24.27
CA PHE A 244 -7.85 7.55 -25.69
C PHE A 244 -7.73 6.05 -25.94
N PHE A 245 -6.92 5.35 -25.13
CA PHE A 245 -6.77 3.90 -25.24
C PHE A 245 -8.04 3.16 -24.86
N SER A 246 -8.75 3.52 -23.79
CA SER A 246 -9.83 2.70 -23.24
C SER A 246 -11.17 2.92 -23.95
N ARG A 247 -11.83 1.84 -24.38
CA ARG A 247 -13.20 1.91 -24.95
C ARG A 247 -14.26 2.30 -23.92
N GLN A 248 -13.95 2.20 -22.62
CA GLN A 248 -14.80 2.72 -21.54
C GLN A 248 -14.81 4.26 -21.48
N ARG A 249 -13.76 4.90 -22.00
CA ARG A 249 -13.52 6.35 -21.85
C ARG A 249 -13.35 7.10 -23.16
N ASN A 250 -13.50 6.40 -24.29
CA ASN A 250 -13.38 6.98 -25.62
C ASN A 250 -14.58 6.58 -26.45
N HIS A 251 -15.49 7.53 -26.66
CA HIS A 251 -16.65 7.36 -27.53
C HIS A 251 -16.61 8.29 -28.75
N ARG A 252 -15.42 8.81 -29.10
CA ARG A 252 -15.28 9.71 -30.25
C ARG A 252 -15.58 8.99 -31.56
N GLU A 253 -16.09 9.74 -32.54
CA GLU A 253 -16.39 9.23 -33.88
C GLU A 253 -15.32 9.62 -34.92
N ASP A 254 -14.31 10.39 -34.51
CA ASP A 254 -13.23 10.88 -35.36
C ASP A 254 -11.99 9.96 -35.37
N GLU A 255 -10.87 10.47 -35.89
CA GLU A 255 -9.58 9.78 -36.02
C GLU A 255 -8.87 9.49 -34.68
N TYR A 256 -9.41 9.97 -33.56
CA TYR A 256 -8.95 9.66 -32.21
C TYR A 256 -9.92 8.72 -31.47
N GLY A 257 -10.94 8.18 -32.14
CA GLY A 257 -11.95 7.29 -31.55
C GLY A 257 -11.51 5.82 -31.40
N PRO A 258 -12.41 4.96 -30.86
CA PRO A 258 -12.11 3.57 -30.56
C PRO A 258 -12.24 2.61 -31.76
N GLN A 259 -12.42 3.10 -32.98
CA GLN A 259 -12.80 2.28 -34.15
C GLN A 259 -11.66 1.37 -34.65
N SER A 260 -10.41 1.74 -34.37
CA SER A 260 -9.24 0.91 -34.64
C SER A 260 -8.15 1.11 -33.59
N PHE A 261 -7.15 0.23 -33.55
CA PHE A 261 -6.01 0.38 -32.65
C PHE A 261 -5.14 1.58 -33.01
N GLU A 262 -5.03 1.89 -34.31
CA GLU A 262 -4.33 3.08 -34.80
C GLU A 262 -4.98 4.37 -34.30
N ASN A 263 -6.32 4.46 -34.35
CA ASN A 263 -7.03 5.64 -33.87
C ASN A 263 -6.86 5.81 -32.35
N ARG A 264 -7.00 4.72 -31.58
CA ARG A 264 -6.80 4.72 -30.12
C ARG A 264 -5.38 5.14 -29.73
N ALA A 265 -4.38 4.65 -30.45
CA ALA A 265 -2.97 4.93 -30.19
C ALA A 265 -2.51 6.30 -30.71
N ARG A 266 -3.23 6.90 -31.68
CA ARG A 266 -2.83 8.12 -32.41
C ARG A 266 -2.38 9.25 -31.51
N PHE A 267 -3.16 9.57 -30.47
CA PHE A 267 -2.85 10.69 -29.58
C PHE A 267 -1.45 10.55 -28.94
N VAL A 268 -1.16 9.39 -28.36
CA VAL A 268 0.14 9.13 -27.71
C VAL A 268 1.23 8.92 -28.76
N GLY A 269 0.93 8.23 -29.87
CA GLY A 269 1.87 8.01 -30.96
C GLY A 269 2.39 9.30 -31.58
N GLU A 270 1.52 10.28 -31.83
CA GLU A 270 1.92 11.59 -32.36
C GLU A 270 2.76 12.39 -31.36
N ILE A 271 2.54 12.24 -30.05
CA ILE A 271 3.40 12.80 -29.01
C ILE A 271 4.79 12.17 -29.09
N VAL A 272 4.88 10.85 -29.18
CA VAL A 272 6.16 10.12 -29.28
C VAL A 272 6.93 10.60 -30.51
N ALA A 273 6.30 10.61 -31.68
CA ALA A 273 6.93 11.07 -32.92
C ALA A 273 7.40 12.52 -32.82
N GLY A 274 6.59 13.41 -32.24
CA GLY A 274 6.96 14.81 -32.01
C GLY A 274 8.14 14.97 -31.05
N ILE A 275 8.20 14.17 -29.97
CA ILE A 275 9.36 14.16 -29.06
C ILE A 275 10.61 13.70 -29.81
N LYS A 276 10.53 12.64 -30.62
CA LYS A 276 11.65 12.16 -31.43
C LYS A 276 12.13 13.21 -32.44
N GLU A 277 11.22 13.99 -33.02
CA GLU A 277 11.56 15.08 -33.94
C GLU A 277 12.35 16.19 -33.23
N VAL A 278 11.90 16.66 -32.06
CA VAL A 278 12.50 17.81 -31.37
C VAL A 278 13.70 17.43 -30.49
N CYS A 279 13.72 16.24 -29.92
CA CYS A 279 14.79 15.73 -29.06
C CYS A 279 15.78 14.83 -29.81
N GLY A 280 15.50 14.43 -31.05
CA GLY A 280 16.33 13.53 -31.84
C GLY A 280 15.95 12.06 -31.67
N ALA A 281 16.20 11.27 -32.73
CA ALA A 281 15.74 9.89 -32.85
C ALA A 281 16.24 8.96 -31.73
N ASP A 282 17.45 9.22 -31.20
CA ASP A 282 18.08 8.39 -30.15
C ASP A 282 17.63 8.77 -28.73
N PHE A 283 16.87 9.86 -28.54
CA PHE A 283 16.39 10.26 -27.21
C PHE A 283 15.34 9.26 -26.69
N PRO A 284 15.57 8.54 -25.58
CA PRO A 284 14.67 7.52 -25.09
C PRO A 284 13.30 8.06 -24.64
N VAL A 285 12.23 7.44 -25.15
CA VAL A 285 10.84 7.68 -24.79
C VAL A 285 10.21 6.36 -24.35
N GLN A 286 9.89 6.25 -23.06
CA GLN A 286 9.14 5.14 -22.49
C GLN A 286 7.65 5.48 -22.42
N ILE A 287 6.78 4.48 -22.54
CA ILE A 287 5.33 4.67 -22.35
C ILE A 287 4.87 3.77 -21.21
N LEU A 288 4.27 4.38 -20.19
CA LEU A 288 3.57 3.67 -19.14
C LEU A 288 2.11 3.42 -19.57
N ILE A 289 1.69 2.16 -19.57
CA ILE A 289 0.36 1.71 -20.02
C ILE A 289 -0.34 0.82 -19.00
N ASN A 290 -1.68 0.78 -19.06
CA ASN A 290 -2.44 -0.30 -18.44
C ASN A 290 -2.18 -1.59 -19.22
N GLY A 291 -1.66 -2.64 -18.59
CA GLY A 291 -1.49 -3.94 -19.24
C GLY A 291 -2.80 -4.72 -19.37
N ILE A 292 -3.70 -4.55 -18.41
CA ILE A 292 -5.03 -5.16 -18.38
C ILE A 292 -5.95 -4.29 -17.53
N GLU A 293 -7.22 -4.14 -17.95
CA GLU A 293 -8.22 -3.37 -17.22
C GLU A 293 -9.32 -4.24 -16.58
N GLU A 294 -9.85 -3.78 -15.46
CA GLU A 294 -10.95 -4.42 -14.70
C GLU A 294 -11.65 -3.37 -13.83
N ASN A 295 -12.90 -3.62 -13.44
CA ASN A 295 -13.66 -2.73 -12.56
C ASN A 295 -13.60 -3.18 -11.10
N ASP A 296 -13.07 -2.33 -10.21
CA ASP A 296 -12.92 -2.64 -8.78
C ASP A 296 -14.22 -2.46 -7.97
N ILE A 297 -15.08 -1.53 -8.39
CA ILE A 297 -16.33 -1.22 -7.67
C ILE A 297 -17.52 -1.99 -8.25
N ASP A 298 -17.65 -2.00 -9.58
CA ASP A 298 -18.70 -2.76 -10.28
C ASP A 298 -18.07 -4.02 -10.89
N MET A 299 -17.60 -4.93 -10.02
CA MET A 299 -16.90 -6.15 -10.45
C MET A 299 -17.69 -6.94 -11.50
N GLY A 300 -17.01 -7.31 -12.58
CA GLY A 300 -17.60 -8.01 -13.72
C GLY A 300 -18.11 -7.10 -14.84
N GLU A 301 -18.29 -5.79 -14.59
CA GLU A 301 -18.63 -4.80 -15.63
C GLU A 301 -17.38 -4.37 -16.42
N ALA A 302 -16.84 -5.31 -17.19
CA ALA A 302 -15.58 -5.17 -17.92
C ALA A 302 -15.67 -5.45 -19.43
N SER A 303 -16.88 -5.46 -20.00
CA SER A 303 -17.09 -5.74 -21.43
C SER A 303 -16.38 -4.75 -22.37
N LEU A 304 -16.18 -3.50 -21.92
CA LEU A 304 -15.46 -2.44 -22.62
C LEU A 304 -14.04 -2.22 -22.09
N SER A 305 -13.64 -2.94 -21.05
CA SER A 305 -12.29 -2.85 -20.49
C SER A 305 -11.25 -3.29 -21.52
N THR A 306 -10.12 -2.59 -21.55
CA THR A 306 -9.03 -2.94 -22.45
C THR A 306 -8.42 -4.28 -22.02
N THR A 307 -8.47 -5.23 -22.95
CA THR A 307 -7.89 -6.56 -22.80
C THR A 307 -6.38 -6.57 -23.04
N VAL A 308 -5.69 -7.63 -22.61
CA VAL A 308 -4.25 -7.79 -22.90
C VAL A 308 -4.01 -7.87 -24.40
N GLU A 309 -4.88 -8.56 -25.14
CA GLU A 309 -4.79 -8.71 -26.59
C GLU A 309 -4.91 -7.37 -27.33
N GLU A 310 -5.85 -6.51 -26.91
CA GLU A 310 -5.98 -5.17 -27.46
C GLU A 310 -4.75 -4.30 -27.15
N ASN A 311 -4.20 -4.43 -25.93
CA ASN A 311 -2.98 -3.72 -25.56
C ASN A 311 -1.79 -4.17 -26.42
N CYS A 312 -1.66 -5.46 -26.75
CA CYS A 312 -0.62 -5.92 -27.66
C CYS A 312 -0.67 -5.19 -29.02
N GLU A 313 -1.86 -4.98 -29.58
CA GLU A 313 -2.00 -4.24 -30.84
C GLU A 313 -1.73 -2.73 -30.68
N ILE A 314 -2.18 -2.11 -29.59
CA ILE A 314 -1.85 -0.71 -29.28
C ILE A 314 -0.33 -0.53 -29.14
N CYS A 315 0.34 -1.44 -28.44
CA CYS A 315 1.79 -1.38 -28.22
C CYS A 315 2.59 -1.46 -29.53
N LYS A 316 2.19 -2.32 -30.48
CA LYS A 316 2.80 -2.36 -31.83
C LYS A 316 2.66 -1.03 -32.56
N VAL A 317 1.50 -0.39 -32.45
CA VAL A 317 1.30 0.93 -33.06
C VAL A 317 2.24 1.95 -32.42
N LEU A 318 2.32 1.99 -31.08
CA LEU A 318 3.21 2.91 -30.36
C LEU A 318 4.70 2.68 -30.68
N GLU A 319 5.12 1.42 -30.82
CA GLU A 319 6.46 1.06 -31.30
C GLU A 319 6.72 1.63 -32.71
N ASN A 320 5.77 1.51 -33.64
CA ASN A 320 5.89 2.09 -34.99
C ASN A 320 5.99 3.64 -34.98
N TYR A 321 5.43 4.31 -33.97
CA TYR A 321 5.60 5.74 -33.77
C TYR A 321 6.97 6.12 -33.17
N GLY A 322 7.75 5.14 -32.71
CA GLY A 322 9.11 5.34 -32.20
C GLY A 322 9.26 5.25 -30.69
N ALA A 323 8.34 4.58 -29.98
CA ALA A 323 8.55 4.30 -28.55
C ALA A 323 9.76 3.39 -28.36
N ASP A 324 10.59 3.61 -27.33
CA ASP A 324 11.79 2.80 -27.07
C ASP A 324 11.61 1.75 -25.98
N SER A 325 10.56 1.86 -25.16
CA SER A 325 10.30 0.96 -24.04
C SER A 325 8.85 1.06 -23.58
N LEU A 326 8.35 -0.02 -22.96
CA LEU A 326 7.03 -0.07 -22.32
C LEU A 326 7.16 -0.37 -20.82
N HIS A 327 6.37 0.34 -20.03
CA HIS A 327 6.14 0.06 -18.62
C HIS A 327 4.70 -0.40 -18.45
N VAL A 328 4.51 -1.64 -18.03
CA VAL A 328 3.20 -2.29 -17.90
C VAL A 328 2.77 -2.35 -16.43
N ARG A 329 1.58 -1.80 -16.12
CA ARG A 329 0.98 -1.87 -14.77
C ARG A 329 -0.48 -2.34 -14.80
N LEU A 330 -1.07 -2.55 -13.62
CA LEU A 330 -2.48 -2.89 -13.50
C LEU A 330 -3.39 -1.68 -13.82
N GLY A 331 -4.48 -1.90 -14.56
CA GLY A 331 -5.38 -0.85 -15.04
C GLY A 331 -6.78 -0.88 -14.43
N VAL A 332 -6.92 -0.78 -13.11
CA VAL A 332 -8.25 -0.83 -12.48
C VAL A 332 -9.00 0.50 -12.55
N PHE A 333 -10.31 0.42 -12.81
CA PHE A 333 -11.19 1.58 -12.76
C PHE A 333 -11.60 1.90 -11.32
N ARG A 334 -11.85 3.19 -11.06
CA ARG A 334 -12.45 3.73 -9.82
C ARG A 334 -11.65 3.56 -8.51
N MET A 335 -10.58 2.76 -8.51
CA MET A 335 -9.67 2.63 -7.37
C MET A 335 -8.23 2.95 -7.78
N HIS A 336 -7.93 4.25 -7.89
CA HIS A 336 -6.67 4.74 -8.46
C HIS A 336 -5.42 4.17 -7.77
N VAL A 337 -5.45 4.01 -6.44
CA VAL A 337 -4.30 3.50 -5.68
C VAL A 337 -3.86 2.10 -6.13
N ASN A 338 -4.80 1.24 -6.51
CA ASN A 338 -4.51 -0.12 -7.00
C ASN A 338 -3.89 -0.15 -8.39
N GLN A 339 -3.85 0.97 -9.11
CA GLN A 339 -3.12 1.02 -10.38
C GLN A 339 -1.59 0.97 -10.16
N PHE A 340 -1.09 1.36 -8.98
CA PHE A 340 0.34 1.39 -8.67
C PHE A 340 0.74 0.71 -7.34
N ALA A 341 -0.24 0.39 -6.48
CA ALA A 341 -0.06 -0.38 -5.25
C ALA A 341 -1.06 -1.55 -5.18
N SER A 342 -1.22 -2.30 -6.27
CA SER A 342 -2.16 -3.43 -6.36
C SER A 342 -1.88 -4.58 -5.40
N ASP A 343 -0.73 -4.60 -4.73
CA ASP A 343 -0.47 -5.53 -3.65
C ASP A 343 -1.34 -5.27 -2.40
N LEU A 344 -2.11 -4.17 -2.39
CA LEU A 344 -3.20 -3.89 -1.44
C LEU A 344 -4.33 -4.92 -1.47
N TYR A 345 -4.56 -5.57 -2.62
CA TYR A 345 -5.54 -6.67 -2.74
C TYR A 345 -5.22 -7.84 -1.81
N PHE A 346 -4.00 -7.91 -1.27
CA PHE A 346 -3.50 -9.00 -0.44
C PHE A 346 -3.21 -8.56 1.01
N THR A 347 -3.88 -7.51 1.48
CA THR A 347 -3.73 -6.97 2.85
C THR A 347 -4.72 -7.57 3.86
N GLY A 348 -5.77 -8.23 3.39
CA GLY A 348 -6.74 -8.92 4.24
C GLY A 348 -6.25 -10.32 4.61
N TYR A 349 -5.94 -10.56 5.89
CA TYR A 349 -5.47 -11.87 6.34
C TYR A 349 -6.47 -12.98 6.01
N GLY A 350 -6.06 -13.94 5.17
CA GLY A 350 -6.88 -15.07 4.75
C GLY A 350 -8.01 -14.72 3.77
N ILE A 351 -8.06 -13.48 3.26
CA ILE A 351 -9.12 -12.98 2.39
C ILE A 351 -8.49 -12.20 1.22
N GLU A 352 -7.79 -12.94 0.39
CA GLU A 352 -7.00 -12.38 -0.72
C GLU A 352 -7.91 -11.93 -1.87
N GLY A 353 -7.57 -10.83 -2.53
CA GLY A 353 -8.40 -10.20 -3.56
C GLY A 353 -9.46 -9.24 -3.01
N THR A 354 -9.26 -8.69 -1.81
CA THR A 354 -10.23 -7.78 -1.18
C THR A 354 -10.34 -6.46 -1.95
N ALA A 355 -11.54 -6.07 -2.37
CA ALA A 355 -11.84 -4.79 -3.00
C ALA A 355 -12.30 -3.75 -1.97
N ALA A 356 -12.17 -2.46 -2.31
CA ALA A 356 -12.45 -1.34 -1.42
C ALA A 356 -13.96 -1.15 -1.06
N ASN A 357 -14.85 -1.93 -1.68
CA ASN A 357 -16.28 -1.97 -1.36
C ASN A 357 -16.66 -3.19 -0.51
N GLY A 358 -15.68 -3.99 -0.08
CA GLY A 358 -15.86 -5.21 0.73
C GLY A 358 -16.13 -6.47 -0.09
N ALA A 359 -16.23 -6.37 -1.41
CA ALA A 359 -16.32 -7.54 -2.26
C ALA A 359 -14.91 -8.15 -2.51
N GLN A 360 -14.86 -9.32 -3.15
CA GLN A 360 -13.62 -10.08 -3.34
C GLN A 360 -13.46 -10.53 -4.79
N PHE A 361 -12.32 -10.22 -5.40
CA PHE A 361 -11.95 -10.71 -6.71
C PHE A 361 -11.71 -12.22 -6.68
N ASP A 362 -12.20 -12.91 -7.70
CA ASP A 362 -11.73 -14.25 -8.08
C ASP A 362 -10.72 -14.09 -9.22
N PHE A 363 -9.42 -14.14 -8.92
CA PHE A 363 -8.37 -13.88 -9.90
C PHE A 363 -8.24 -14.97 -10.97
N SER A 364 -8.94 -16.11 -10.84
CA SER A 364 -9.03 -17.11 -11.91
C SER A 364 -9.99 -16.69 -13.02
N ARG A 365 -10.87 -15.71 -12.76
CA ARG A 365 -11.92 -15.26 -13.69
C ARG A 365 -11.79 -13.77 -14.04
N HIS A 366 -11.60 -12.93 -13.02
CA HIS A 366 -11.37 -11.50 -13.20
C HIS A 366 -9.99 -11.27 -13.78
N PHE A 367 -9.77 -10.11 -14.41
CA PHE A 367 -8.51 -9.81 -15.10
C PHE A 367 -8.13 -10.92 -16.10
N GLN A 368 -9.14 -11.46 -16.80
CA GLN A 368 -9.00 -12.56 -17.77
C GLN A 368 -8.31 -13.83 -17.22
N GLY A 369 -8.17 -13.99 -15.91
CA GLY A 369 -7.40 -15.07 -15.31
C GLY A 369 -5.88 -14.96 -15.52
N LYS A 370 -5.36 -13.77 -15.86
CA LYS A 370 -3.96 -13.61 -16.31
C LYS A 370 -2.99 -13.16 -15.22
N LEU A 371 -3.45 -12.73 -14.05
CA LEU A 371 -2.58 -12.26 -12.98
C LEU A 371 -1.87 -13.42 -12.26
N LEU A 372 -0.61 -13.22 -11.87
CA LEU A 372 0.08 -14.08 -10.91
C LEU A 372 -0.35 -13.71 -9.49
N ALA A 373 -1.54 -14.14 -9.10
CA ALA A 373 -2.19 -13.73 -7.86
C ALA A 373 -2.03 -14.70 -6.68
N ASN A 374 -1.15 -15.69 -6.80
CA ASN A 374 -0.89 -16.69 -5.75
C ASN A 374 0.37 -16.39 -4.92
N HIS A 375 1.09 -15.28 -5.15
CA HIS A 375 2.32 -14.93 -4.43
C HIS A 375 2.19 -13.65 -3.60
N SER A 376 1.01 -13.39 -3.03
CA SER A 376 0.68 -12.17 -2.26
C SER A 376 1.00 -10.89 -3.04
N GLY A 377 0.74 -10.89 -4.35
CA GLY A 377 1.03 -9.79 -5.26
C GLY A 377 2.46 -9.69 -5.77
N CYS A 378 3.40 -10.53 -5.31
CA CYS A 378 4.79 -10.53 -5.80
C CYS A 378 4.83 -10.89 -7.30
N GLY A 379 5.37 -10.00 -8.13
CA GLY A 379 5.47 -10.22 -9.57
C GLY A 379 4.12 -10.35 -10.30
N MET A 380 3.03 -9.82 -9.72
CA MET A 380 1.64 -10.08 -10.16
C MET A 380 1.39 -9.87 -11.66
N MET A 381 2.12 -8.94 -12.28
CA MET A 381 1.95 -8.53 -13.67
C MET A 381 2.84 -9.27 -14.68
N LEU A 382 3.72 -10.19 -14.26
CA LEU A 382 4.71 -10.83 -15.15
C LEU A 382 4.06 -11.57 -16.33
N ASN A 383 2.94 -12.28 -16.12
CA ASN A 383 2.23 -12.98 -17.19
C ASN A 383 1.60 -12.04 -18.23
N VAL A 384 1.17 -10.85 -17.80
CA VAL A 384 0.62 -9.81 -18.68
C VAL A 384 1.76 -9.13 -19.45
N ALA A 385 2.84 -8.80 -18.74
CA ALA A 385 4.06 -8.24 -19.35
C ALA A 385 4.62 -9.16 -20.43
N LYS A 386 4.64 -10.48 -20.20
CA LYS A 386 5.09 -11.48 -21.18
C LYS A 386 4.34 -11.35 -22.50
N GLN A 387 3.01 -11.28 -22.46
CA GLN A 387 2.20 -11.27 -23.68
C GLN A 387 2.40 -10.00 -24.50
N ILE A 388 2.59 -8.87 -23.82
CA ILE A 388 2.92 -7.61 -24.48
C ILE A 388 4.33 -7.68 -25.06
N LYS A 389 5.29 -8.20 -24.31
CA LYS A 389 6.68 -8.42 -24.75
C LYS A 389 6.77 -9.31 -25.99
N ASP A 390 6.01 -10.40 -26.02
CA ASP A 390 5.96 -11.31 -27.19
C ASP A 390 5.38 -10.61 -28.45
N ALA A 391 4.70 -9.47 -28.30
CA ALA A 391 4.02 -8.74 -29.36
C ALA A 391 4.84 -7.59 -29.99
N VAL A 392 5.91 -7.14 -29.31
CA VAL A 392 6.75 -6.00 -29.74
C VAL A 392 8.24 -6.37 -29.75
N SER A 393 9.09 -5.55 -30.35
CA SER A 393 10.55 -5.75 -30.35
C SER A 393 11.31 -4.86 -29.36
N ILE A 394 10.65 -3.82 -28.84
CA ILE A 394 11.19 -2.94 -27.80
C ILE A 394 11.11 -3.56 -26.39
N PRO A 395 12.03 -3.21 -25.47
CA PRO A 395 11.99 -3.69 -24.08
C PRO A 395 10.68 -3.43 -23.35
N VAL A 396 10.23 -4.41 -22.56
CA VAL A 396 9.02 -4.32 -21.74
C VAL A 396 9.33 -4.61 -20.28
N GLY A 397 9.12 -3.62 -19.43
CA GLY A 397 9.20 -3.74 -17.98
C GLY A 397 7.82 -3.77 -17.32
N THR A 398 7.78 -4.27 -16.09
CA THR A 398 6.55 -4.24 -15.29
C THR A 398 6.82 -3.96 -13.81
N VAL A 399 5.75 -3.72 -13.05
CA VAL A 399 5.73 -3.25 -11.67
C VAL A 399 4.76 -4.09 -10.83
N THR A 400 4.63 -3.73 -9.55
CA THR A 400 3.91 -4.42 -8.47
C THR A 400 4.76 -5.46 -7.77
N TYR A 401 5.19 -5.09 -6.56
CA TYR A 401 5.97 -5.92 -5.64
C TYR A 401 7.14 -6.67 -6.32
N MET A 402 7.92 -5.92 -7.10
CA MET A 402 9.17 -6.36 -7.70
C MET A 402 10.28 -6.24 -6.67
N ASP A 403 10.78 -7.37 -6.15
CA ASP A 403 11.80 -7.40 -5.09
C ASP A 403 12.73 -8.63 -5.23
N PRO A 404 13.80 -8.52 -6.03
CA PRO A 404 14.82 -9.57 -6.19
C PRO A 404 15.53 -10.04 -4.92
N ALA A 405 15.57 -9.26 -3.85
CA ALA A 405 16.12 -9.69 -2.56
C ALA A 405 15.12 -10.60 -1.82
N HIS A 406 13.82 -10.35 -2.02
CA HIS A 406 12.75 -11.11 -1.40
C HIS A 406 12.41 -12.41 -2.14
N ALA A 407 12.43 -12.39 -3.48
CA ALA A 407 12.20 -13.56 -4.32
C ALA A 407 13.29 -13.72 -5.39
N PRO A 408 14.55 -14.04 -4.99
CA PRO A 408 15.71 -14.05 -5.88
C PRO A 408 15.55 -14.90 -7.14
N LYS A 409 15.23 -16.18 -6.95
CA LYS A 409 15.10 -17.12 -8.06
C LYS A 409 13.92 -16.78 -8.96
N MET A 410 12.78 -16.39 -8.39
CA MET A 410 11.58 -16.02 -9.16
C MET A 410 11.88 -14.88 -10.14
N PHE A 411 12.57 -13.82 -9.70
CA PHE A 411 12.87 -12.70 -10.58
C PHE A 411 14.00 -12.99 -11.57
N GLU A 412 15.01 -13.77 -11.19
CA GLU A 412 16.02 -14.23 -12.16
C GLU A 412 15.37 -15.09 -13.26
N ASP A 413 14.58 -16.10 -12.89
CA ASP A 413 13.91 -16.98 -13.84
C ASP A 413 12.92 -16.18 -14.71
N ALA A 414 12.17 -15.22 -14.15
CA ALA A 414 11.27 -14.38 -14.92
C ALA A 414 11.99 -13.55 -16.00
N LEU A 415 13.18 -13.02 -15.70
CA LEU A 415 13.99 -12.29 -16.67
C LEU A 415 14.59 -13.24 -17.71
N LYS A 416 15.13 -14.38 -17.25
CA LYS A 416 15.75 -15.40 -18.11
C LYS A 416 14.76 -16.03 -19.09
N ASP A 417 13.55 -16.30 -18.64
CA ASP A 417 12.47 -16.90 -19.44
C ASP A 417 11.73 -15.85 -20.29
N GLY A 418 12.15 -14.59 -20.21
CA GLY A 418 11.64 -13.50 -21.03
C GLY A 418 10.22 -13.08 -20.68
N LEU A 419 9.81 -13.18 -19.42
CA LEU A 419 8.52 -12.65 -18.96
C LEU A 419 8.49 -11.11 -18.97
N CYS A 420 9.65 -10.49 -18.75
CA CYS A 420 9.89 -9.06 -18.91
C CYS A 420 11.37 -8.82 -19.25
N ASP A 421 11.76 -7.59 -19.56
CA ASP A 421 13.14 -7.18 -19.81
C ASP A 421 13.80 -6.51 -18.62
N PHE A 422 13.00 -5.87 -17.76
CA PHE A 422 13.47 -5.16 -16.57
C PHE A 422 12.35 -5.02 -15.53
N LEU A 423 12.77 -4.78 -14.29
CA LEU A 423 11.92 -4.68 -13.11
C LEU A 423 11.80 -3.21 -12.69
N LEU A 424 10.58 -2.69 -12.66
CA LEU A 424 10.32 -1.36 -12.12
C LEU A 424 10.05 -1.45 -10.61
N MET A 425 10.84 -0.72 -9.84
CA MET A 425 10.89 -0.79 -8.39
C MET A 425 10.78 0.62 -7.79
N THR A 426 10.06 0.75 -6.67
CA THR A 426 10.06 1.99 -5.88
C THR A 426 10.33 1.67 -4.43
N ARG A 427 9.37 1.01 -3.76
CA ARG A 427 9.36 0.86 -2.31
C ARG A 427 10.59 0.11 -1.77
N PRO A 428 11.06 -1.01 -2.38
CA PRO A 428 12.30 -1.65 -1.91
C PRO A 428 13.52 -0.73 -1.98
N LEU A 429 13.65 0.05 -3.07
CA LEU A 429 14.76 1.00 -3.25
C LEU A 429 14.65 2.21 -2.29
N THR A 430 13.44 2.68 -1.99
CA THR A 430 13.22 3.78 -1.02
C THR A 430 13.52 3.33 0.41
N VAL A 431 13.19 2.09 0.74
CA VAL A 431 13.48 1.51 2.05
C VAL A 431 14.98 1.33 2.23
N ASP A 432 15.69 0.85 1.21
CA ASP A 432 17.14 0.67 1.23
C ASP A 432 17.81 1.30 0.00
N PRO A 433 18.34 2.54 0.10
CA PRO A 433 19.05 3.15 -1.00
C PRO A 433 20.30 2.38 -1.43
N GLN A 434 20.83 1.43 -0.65
CA GLN A 434 21.99 0.59 -1.01
C GLN A 434 21.58 -0.79 -1.56
N TYR A 435 20.30 -0.98 -1.88
CA TYR A 435 19.73 -2.26 -2.30
C TYR A 435 20.52 -2.97 -3.41
N VAL A 436 20.81 -2.28 -4.52
CA VAL A 436 21.45 -2.91 -5.70
C VAL A 436 22.89 -3.33 -5.38
N ASN A 437 23.65 -2.46 -4.72
CA ASN A 437 25.01 -2.77 -4.26
C ASN A 437 25.04 -3.98 -3.34
N LYS A 438 24.20 -4.00 -2.29
CA LYS A 438 24.10 -5.12 -1.34
C LYS A 438 23.68 -6.41 -2.03
N LEU A 439 22.72 -6.34 -2.96
CA LEU A 439 22.24 -7.50 -3.72
C LEU A 439 23.37 -8.09 -4.58
N LYS A 440 24.11 -7.23 -5.28
CA LYS A 440 25.27 -7.62 -6.10
C LYS A 440 26.38 -8.29 -5.27
N GLU A 441 26.58 -7.79 -4.06
CA GLU A 441 27.53 -8.33 -3.08
C GLU A 441 26.99 -9.55 -2.31
N LYS A 442 25.76 -9.99 -2.59
CA LYS A 442 25.08 -11.11 -1.93
C LYS A 442 24.89 -10.91 -0.42
N ARG A 443 24.77 -9.66 0.04
CA ARG A 443 24.50 -9.28 1.43
C ARG A 443 23.00 -9.18 1.70
N PHE A 444 22.26 -10.26 1.42
CA PHE A 444 20.79 -10.30 1.44
C PHE A 444 20.20 -9.96 2.82
N ASP A 445 20.82 -10.46 3.88
CA ASP A 445 20.42 -10.25 5.27
C ASP A 445 20.66 -8.80 5.76
N GLU A 446 21.37 -7.99 4.98
CA GLU A 446 21.60 -6.57 5.24
C GLU A 446 20.69 -5.62 4.44
N ILE A 447 19.85 -6.17 3.55
CA ILE A 447 18.89 -5.39 2.77
C ILE A 447 17.65 -5.15 3.61
N ALA A 448 17.29 -3.89 3.81
CA ALA A 448 16.08 -3.54 4.57
C ALA A 448 14.82 -3.93 3.77
N PRO A 449 13.92 -4.78 4.31
CA PRO A 449 12.79 -5.29 3.55
C PRO A 449 11.63 -4.30 3.52
N CYS A 450 11.01 -4.09 2.36
CA CYS A 450 9.74 -3.38 2.30
C CYS A 450 8.64 -4.21 2.97
N THR A 451 7.94 -3.63 3.95
CA THR A 451 6.84 -4.30 4.66
C THR A 451 5.46 -4.08 4.01
N ARG A 452 5.42 -3.42 2.84
CA ARG A 452 4.18 -3.16 2.08
C ARG A 452 3.06 -2.44 2.86
N CYS A 453 3.43 -1.73 3.93
CA CYS A 453 2.48 -1.10 4.85
C CYS A 453 1.75 0.14 4.32
N LEU A 454 2.27 0.75 3.26
CA LEU A 454 1.78 2.02 2.68
C LEU A 454 1.64 3.21 3.65
N HIS A 455 2.40 3.25 4.74
CA HIS A 455 2.61 4.51 5.50
C HIS A 455 3.35 5.58 4.66
N CYS A 456 4.04 5.14 3.61
CA CYS A 456 4.82 6.01 2.72
C CYS A 456 3.98 6.77 1.70
N HIS A 457 2.65 6.68 1.75
CA HIS A 457 1.79 7.29 0.74
C HIS A 457 0.45 7.77 1.32
N PHE A 458 0.19 9.07 1.30
CA PHE A 458 -1.03 9.72 1.81
C PHE A 458 -1.52 9.19 3.17
N ASP A 459 -0.60 9.01 4.12
CA ASP A 459 -0.95 8.56 5.46
C ASP A 459 -1.23 9.73 6.40
N TYR A 460 -1.63 9.45 7.65
CA TYR A 460 -2.02 10.47 8.62
C TYR A 460 -1.35 10.28 9.99
N ASP A 461 -0.99 11.41 10.61
CA ASP A 461 -0.57 11.44 12.02
C ASP A 461 -1.76 11.30 12.99
N GLU A 462 -1.46 11.29 14.30
CA GLU A 462 -2.45 11.18 15.38
C GLU A 462 -3.49 12.31 15.36
N GLU A 463 -3.07 13.50 14.90
CA GLU A 463 -3.91 14.68 14.75
C GLU A 463 -4.70 14.71 13.43
N GLY A 464 -4.50 13.73 12.54
CA GLY A 464 -5.19 13.60 11.26
C GLY A 464 -4.63 14.52 10.16
N LYS A 465 -3.40 15.00 10.29
CA LYS A 465 -2.68 15.71 9.21
C LYS A 465 -2.01 14.70 8.29
N ILE A 466 -1.98 15.03 7.00
CA ILE A 466 -1.30 14.18 6.01
C ILE A 466 0.19 14.15 6.34
N TYR A 467 0.72 12.94 6.47
CA TYR A 467 2.08 12.67 6.87
C TYR A 467 2.58 11.37 6.24
N GLU A 468 3.53 11.48 5.31
CA GLU A 468 4.14 10.31 4.68
C GLU A 468 5.42 9.90 5.42
N HIS A 469 5.63 8.61 5.60
CA HIS A 469 6.83 8.08 6.25
C HIS A 469 7.02 6.60 5.94
N CYS A 470 8.25 6.08 6.09
CA CYS A 470 8.48 4.65 5.94
C CYS A 470 8.46 3.95 7.30
N ARG A 471 7.84 2.76 7.37
CA ARG A 471 7.89 1.90 8.56
C ARG A 471 9.29 1.44 8.92
N VAL A 472 10.14 1.27 7.91
CA VAL A 472 11.46 0.64 8.04
C VAL A 472 12.57 1.70 8.00
N ASN A 473 12.49 2.64 7.06
CA ASN A 473 13.48 3.69 6.90
C ASN A 473 13.03 5.00 7.57
N ALA A 474 13.49 5.25 8.80
CA ALA A 474 13.14 6.46 9.56
C ALA A 474 13.48 7.77 8.84
N THR A 475 14.43 7.76 7.89
CA THR A 475 14.90 8.98 7.22
C THR A 475 13.95 9.46 6.11
N THR A 476 13.09 8.58 5.61
CA THR A 476 12.11 8.92 4.57
C THR A 476 11.19 10.04 5.07
N GLN A 477 11.08 11.14 4.32
CA GLN A 477 10.36 12.37 4.69
C GLN A 477 10.89 13.13 5.92
N ARG A 478 12.07 12.78 6.45
CA ARG A 478 12.69 13.47 7.60
C ARG A 478 14.09 14.02 7.30
N ALA A 479 14.86 13.35 6.44
CA ALA A 479 16.18 13.81 6.01
C ALA A 479 16.12 15.18 5.33
N TYR A 480 17.08 16.05 5.66
CA TYR A 480 17.19 17.43 5.16
C TYR A 480 16.01 18.34 5.54
N ARG A 481 15.24 17.95 6.56
CA ARG A 481 14.15 18.75 7.15
C ARG A 481 14.46 19.06 8.62
N GLU A 482 13.54 19.76 9.28
CA GLU A 482 13.67 20.17 10.69
C GLU A 482 14.05 19.02 11.64
N ALA A 483 13.52 17.81 11.41
CA ALA A 483 13.77 16.66 12.27
C ALA A 483 15.15 15.99 12.06
N MET A 484 15.74 16.07 10.86
CA MET A 484 17.05 15.49 10.52
C MET A 484 17.79 16.41 9.52
N PRO A 485 18.20 17.62 9.93
CA PRO A 485 18.80 18.60 9.02
C PRO A 485 20.12 18.13 8.40
N GLU A 486 20.84 17.23 9.08
CA GLU A 486 22.07 16.60 8.58
C GLU A 486 21.84 15.62 7.42
N GLY A 487 20.60 15.20 7.20
CA GLY A 487 20.24 14.20 6.18
C GLY A 487 20.17 12.78 6.72
N GLU A 488 20.32 11.82 5.80
CA GLU A 488 20.07 10.40 6.08
C GLU A 488 21.11 9.77 7.00
N VAL A 489 22.38 10.18 6.90
CA VAL A 489 23.48 9.62 7.69
C VAL A 489 23.60 10.39 9.00
N PRO A 490 23.55 9.73 10.18
CA PRO A 490 23.72 10.41 11.45
C PRO A 490 25.16 10.93 11.59
N LEU A 491 25.29 12.15 12.13
CA LEU A 491 26.62 12.70 12.46
C LEU A 491 27.27 11.89 13.58
N PRO A 492 28.61 11.70 13.59
CA PRO A 492 29.31 11.12 14.73
C PRO A 492 29.05 11.90 16.02
N ALA A 493 28.98 11.20 17.15
CA ALA A 493 28.84 11.84 18.45
C ALA A 493 30.11 12.65 18.79
N GLU A 494 29.94 13.85 19.37
CA GLU A 494 31.07 14.67 19.82
C GLU A 494 31.90 13.97 20.90
N LYS A 495 31.23 13.16 21.74
CA LYS A 495 31.83 12.34 22.79
C LYS A 495 31.13 11.00 22.84
N ALA A 496 31.90 9.90 22.76
CA ALA A 496 31.38 8.57 23.01
C ALA A 496 30.89 8.44 24.46
N ARG A 497 29.73 7.80 24.64
CA ARG A 497 29.04 7.65 25.94
C ARG A 497 28.64 6.19 26.18
N LYS A 498 28.50 5.78 27.44
CA LYS A 498 27.91 4.49 27.80
C LYS A 498 26.39 4.57 27.75
N VAL A 499 25.78 3.92 26.76
CA VAL A 499 24.33 3.95 26.51
C VAL A 499 23.72 2.60 26.86
N MET A 500 22.65 2.62 27.66
CA MET A 500 21.85 1.46 28.00
C MET A 500 20.48 1.57 27.34
N VAL A 501 20.17 0.65 26.43
CA VAL A 501 18.86 0.55 25.79
C VAL A 501 18.07 -0.56 26.47
N ILE A 502 16.85 -0.28 26.90
CA ILE A 502 16.01 -1.21 27.66
C ILE A 502 14.77 -1.56 26.81
N GLY A 503 14.73 -2.77 26.29
CA GLY A 503 13.67 -3.28 25.40
C GLY A 503 14.19 -3.58 24.00
N GLY A 504 14.04 -4.83 23.56
CA GLY A 504 14.46 -5.34 22.27
C GLY A 504 13.39 -5.28 21.18
N GLY A 505 12.40 -4.38 21.31
CA GLY A 505 11.41 -4.09 20.27
C GLY A 505 11.94 -3.15 19.16
N PRO A 506 11.12 -2.82 18.15
CA PRO A 506 11.54 -1.99 17.01
C PRO A 506 12.22 -0.67 17.40
N ALA A 507 11.63 0.07 18.35
CA ALA A 507 12.18 1.34 18.82
C ALA A 507 13.56 1.18 19.48
N GLY A 508 13.72 0.18 20.34
CA GLY A 508 14.99 -0.08 21.03
C GLY A 508 16.06 -0.58 20.07
N LEU A 509 15.72 -1.46 19.13
CA LEU A 509 16.64 -1.96 18.11
C LEU A 509 17.15 -0.83 17.21
N GLU A 510 16.27 0.09 16.78
CA GLU A 510 16.69 1.22 15.97
C GLU A 510 17.50 2.25 16.77
N ALA A 511 17.10 2.54 18.01
CA ALA A 511 17.84 3.44 18.89
C ALA A 511 19.27 2.90 19.16
N ALA A 512 19.40 1.61 19.46
CA ALA A 512 20.69 0.97 19.69
C ALA A 512 21.57 1.00 18.44
N ARG A 513 21.01 0.69 17.27
CA ARG A 513 21.70 0.72 15.98
C ARG A 513 22.27 2.11 15.68
N ILE A 514 21.45 3.16 15.81
CA ILE A 514 21.86 4.54 15.52
C ILE A 514 22.85 5.06 16.57
N ALA A 515 22.65 4.78 17.86
CA ALA A 515 23.59 5.20 18.89
C ALA A 515 24.97 4.55 18.68
N ALA A 516 25.01 3.27 18.32
CA ALA A 516 26.26 2.59 17.97
C ALA A 516 26.88 3.16 16.69
N GLU A 517 26.07 3.48 15.67
CA GLU A 517 26.54 4.10 14.43
C GLU A 517 27.17 5.49 14.65
N ARG A 518 26.71 6.24 15.66
CA ARG A 518 27.34 7.50 16.09
C ARG A 518 28.64 7.32 16.90
N GLY A 519 28.94 6.10 17.34
CA GLY A 519 30.16 5.76 18.07
C GLY A 519 29.99 5.56 19.58
N HIS A 520 28.77 5.46 20.10
CA HIS A 520 28.54 5.16 21.53
C HIS A 520 28.84 3.70 21.87
N SER A 521 29.16 3.44 23.15
CA SER A 521 29.22 2.08 23.69
C SER A 521 27.82 1.66 24.14
N VAL A 522 27.15 0.86 23.32
CA VAL A 522 25.73 0.50 23.53
C VAL A 522 25.59 -0.91 24.09
N THR A 523 24.82 -1.04 25.18
CA THR A 523 24.27 -2.33 25.63
C THR A 523 22.75 -2.30 25.55
N LEU A 524 22.17 -3.23 24.79
CA LEU A 524 20.73 -3.43 24.69
C LEU A 524 20.30 -4.62 25.56
N TYR A 525 19.33 -4.39 26.44
CA TYR A 525 18.75 -5.41 27.32
C TYR A 525 17.35 -5.78 26.85
N GLU A 526 17.04 -7.07 26.84
CA GLU A 526 15.72 -7.61 26.52
C GLU A 526 15.32 -8.65 27.56
N LYS A 527 14.09 -8.53 28.09
CA LYS A 527 13.59 -9.42 29.15
C LYS A 527 13.34 -10.83 28.67
N SER A 528 12.93 -11.00 27.41
CA SER A 528 12.67 -12.29 26.78
C SER A 528 13.94 -12.90 26.19
N GLY A 529 13.83 -14.14 25.70
CA GLY A 529 14.94 -14.85 25.06
C GLY A 529 15.18 -14.47 23.59
N VAL A 530 14.43 -13.51 23.03
CA VAL A 530 14.49 -13.14 21.60
C VAL A 530 14.28 -11.63 21.41
N LEU A 531 14.92 -11.06 20.38
CA LEU A 531 14.68 -9.68 19.96
C LEU A 531 13.48 -9.60 19.01
N GLY A 532 12.81 -8.45 18.95
CA GLY A 532 11.72 -8.15 18.02
C GLY A 532 10.49 -7.55 18.69
N GLY A 533 10.33 -7.71 20.01
CA GLY A 533 9.16 -7.23 20.75
C GLY A 533 7.84 -7.70 20.11
N LEU A 534 6.91 -6.77 19.90
CA LEU A 534 5.59 -7.06 19.31
C LEU A 534 5.62 -7.45 17.83
N LEU A 535 6.78 -7.43 17.14
CA LEU A 535 6.84 -7.85 15.73
C LEU A 535 6.45 -9.31 15.53
N SER A 536 6.80 -10.21 16.46
CA SER A 536 6.45 -11.62 16.35
C SER A 536 4.94 -11.84 16.52
N PHE A 537 4.32 -11.10 17.44
CA PHE A 537 2.85 -11.06 17.58
C PHE A 537 2.20 -10.51 16.30
N ALA A 538 2.65 -9.34 15.82
CA ALA A 538 2.10 -8.72 14.62
C ALA A 538 2.22 -9.65 13.39
N ASN A 539 3.36 -10.33 13.22
CA ASN A 539 3.54 -11.31 12.15
C ASN A 539 2.60 -12.52 12.28
N ALA A 540 2.30 -12.98 13.50
CA ALA A 540 1.37 -14.09 13.71
C ALA A 540 -0.07 -13.72 13.34
N ILE A 541 -0.50 -12.49 13.66
CA ILE A 541 -1.88 -12.03 13.42
C ILE A 541 -2.08 -11.56 11.99
N LYS A 542 -1.14 -10.76 11.47
CA LYS A 542 -1.19 -10.26 10.10
C LYS A 542 -0.74 -11.31 9.09
N GLY A 543 0.01 -12.33 9.49
CA GLY A 543 0.57 -13.30 8.56
C GLY A 543 1.74 -12.77 7.72
N PRO A 544 2.18 -13.55 6.71
CA PRO A 544 3.44 -13.31 6.00
C PRO A 544 3.40 -12.16 4.97
N HIS A 545 2.24 -11.59 4.65
CA HIS A 545 2.09 -10.63 3.54
C HIS A 545 2.81 -9.29 3.78
N GLU A 546 3.00 -8.85 5.04
CA GLU A 546 3.72 -7.61 5.39
C GLU A 546 5.24 -7.83 5.64
N ASN A 547 5.78 -9.04 5.45
CA ASN A 547 7.22 -9.34 5.64
C ASN A 547 7.78 -8.97 7.03
N LEU A 548 6.96 -9.01 8.08
CA LEU A 548 7.36 -8.57 9.43
C LEU A 548 8.44 -9.45 10.04
N ASN A 549 8.44 -10.75 9.76
CA ASN A 549 9.52 -11.66 10.15
C ASN A 549 10.87 -11.28 9.49
N ASP A 550 10.86 -10.87 8.22
CA ASP A 550 12.07 -10.45 7.53
C ASP A 550 12.56 -9.11 8.09
N PHE A 551 11.63 -8.21 8.45
CA PHE A 551 11.98 -6.97 9.12
C PHE A 551 12.59 -7.19 10.51
N GLN A 552 12.05 -8.13 11.29
CA GLN A 552 12.63 -8.54 12.58
C GLN A 552 14.07 -9.05 12.40
N LYS A 553 14.31 -9.96 11.44
CA LYS A 553 15.64 -10.47 11.13
C LYS A 553 16.61 -9.37 10.72
N TYR A 554 16.17 -8.44 9.88
CA TYR A 554 16.95 -7.27 9.49
C TYR A 554 17.37 -6.45 10.71
N LEU A 555 16.44 -6.08 11.59
CA LEU A 555 16.76 -5.27 12.78
C LEU A 555 17.75 -5.97 13.72
N VAL A 556 17.63 -7.30 13.87
CA VAL A 556 18.58 -8.12 14.64
C VAL A 556 19.96 -8.10 13.98
N ARG A 557 20.02 -8.35 12.67
CA ARG A 557 21.27 -8.34 11.90
C ARG A 557 21.98 -7.00 12.00
N GLN A 558 21.23 -5.89 12.00
CA GLN A 558 21.81 -4.57 12.19
C GLN A 558 22.49 -4.37 13.55
N GLN A 559 22.05 -5.05 14.62
CA GLN A 559 22.72 -5.00 15.92
C GLN A 559 24.12 -5.63 15.84
N GLU A 560 24.22 -6.77 15.15
CA GLU A 560 25.49 -7.46 14.94
C GLU A 560 26.47 -6.61 14.12
N LEU A 561 26.00 -6.04 13.00
CA LEU A 561 26.82 -5.19 12.12
C LEU A 561 27.33 -3.94 12.81
N LYS A 562 26.58 -3.40 13.77
CA LYS A 562 26.96 -2.22 14.56
C LYS A 562 27.66 -2.57 15.88
N ASN A 563 27.95 -3.85 16.14
CA ASN A 563 28.60 -4.32 17.36
C ASN A 563 27.89 -3.89 18.66
N VAL A 564 26.55 -3.86 18.64
CA VAL A 564 25.75 -3.61 19.86
C VAL A 564 25.89 -4.81 20.80
N ASN A 565 26.18 -4.56 22.07
CA ASN A 565 26.20 -5.61 23.08
C ASN A 565 24.76 -5.98 23.47
N VAL A 566 24.27 -7.17 23.11
CA VAL A 566 22.90 -7.60 23.39
C VAL A 566 22.87 -8.55 24.58
N VAL A 567 22.00 -8.26 25.55
CA VAL A 567 21.78 -9.06 26.76
C VAL A 567 20.32 -9.51 26.81
N LEU A 568 20.07 -10.79 26.55
CA LEU A 568 18.74 -11.41 26.55
C LEU A 568 18.39 -12.00 27.92
N GLY A 569 17.11 -12.33 28.11
CA GLY A 569 16.61 -12.98 29.33
C GLY A 569 16.77 -12.15 30.60
N THR A 570 16.91 -10.83 30.46
CA THR A 570 17.26 -9.92 31.55
C THR A 570 16.24 -8.79 31.65
N GLU A 571 15.38 -8.88 32.65
CA GLU A 571 14.50 -7.78 33.02
C GLU A 571 15.30 -6.69 33.75
N VAL A 572 15.20 -5.45 33.27
CA VAL A 572 15.94 -4.33 33.85
C VAL A 572 15.16 -3.72 35.00
N THR A 573 15.81 -3.60 36.16
CA THR A 573 15.29 -2.86 37.32
C THR A 573 16.11 -1.59 37.58
N ALA A 574 15.59 -0.68 38.41
CA ALA A 574 16.31 0.53 38.82
C ALA A 574 17.67 0.20 39.49
N GLU A 575 17.76 -0.91 40.22
CA GLU A 575 19.00 -1.40 40.83
C GLU A 575 20.03 -1.82 39.78
N LEU A 576 19.58 -2.49 38.71
CA LEU A 576 20.46 -2.87 37.61
C LEU A 576 20.99 -1.64 36.87
N ILE A 577 20.14 -0.64 36.62
CA ILE A 577 20.55 0.62 35.99
C ILE A 577 21.64 1.30 36.84
N LYS A 578 21.42 1.41 38.16
CA LYS A 578 22.41 1.98 39.09
C LYS A 578 23.72 1.20 39.12
N LYS A 579 23.65 -0.13 39.06
CA LYS A 579 24.82 -1.02 39.04
C LYS A 579 25.63 -0.86 37.76
N GLU A 580 24.96 -0.81 36.61
CA GLU A 580 25.61 -0.64 35.32
C GLU A 580 26.13 0.78 35.10
N ALA A 581 25.58 1.78 35.83
CA ALA A 581 26.00 3.17 35.78
C ALA A 581 26.16 3.71 34.34
N PRO A 582 25.13 3.59 33.47
CA PRO A 582 25.18 4.19 32.14
C PRO A 582 25.14 5.73 32.25
N GLU A 583 25.69 6.42 31.24
CA GLU A 583 25.54 7.87 31.10
C GLU A 583 24.18 8.23 30.50
N VAL A 584 23.64 7.37 29.62
CA VAL A 584 22.35 7.54 28.95
C VAL A 584 21.52 6.26 29.05
N VAL A 585 20.24 6.40 29.37
CA VAL A 585 19.24 5.33 29.29
C VAL A 585 18.20 5.66 28.22
N ILE A 586 17.97 4.73 27.31
CA ILE A 586 16.86 4.77 26.36
C ILE A 586 15.88 3.66 26.74
N LEU A 587 14.71 4.03 27.25
CA LEU A 587 13.64 3.14 27.65
C LEU A 587 12.69 2.88 26.47
N ALA A 588 12.61 1.63 26.03
CA ALA A 588 11.85 1.15 24.87
C ALA A 588 11.05 -0.12 25.21
N VAL A 589 10.43 -0.16 26.40
CA VAL A 589 9.77 -1.35 26.98
C VAL A 589 8.37 -1.66 26.42
N GLY A 590 7.97 -0.97 25.34
CA GLY A 590 6.61 -1.05 24.79
C GLY A 590 5.58 -0.30 25.64
N GLY A 591 4.32 -0.32 25.20
CA GLY A 591 3.21 0.30 25.93
C GLY A 591 2.62 -0.62 27.00
N ALA A 592 1.98 -0.04 28.01
CA ALA A 592 1.14 -0.76 28.97
C ALA A 592 -0.29 -0.90 28.45
N ARG A 593 -1.09 -1.82 29.00
CA ARG A 593 -2.53 -1.93 28.69
C ARG A 593 -3.36 -1.98 29.97
N SER A 594 -4.53 -1.36 29.91
CA SER A 594 -5.57 -1.53 30.92
C SER A 594 -6.31 -2.85 30.71
N THR A 595 -6.87 -3.36 31.78
CA THR A 595 -7.84 -4.48 31.77
C THR A 595 -9.24 -3.95 32.01
N LEU A 596 -10.27 -4.64 31.52
CA LEU A 596 -11.67 -4.42 31.86
C LEU A 596 -11.95 -4.59 33.36
N GLY A 597 -11.12 -5.37 34.06
CA GLY A 597 -11.36 -5.73 35.45
C GLY A 597 -12.57 -6.67 35.64
N LEU A 598 -13.04 -7.29 34.56
CA LEU A 598 -14.13 -8.26 34.54
C LEU A 598 -13.57 -9.68 34.60
N ASN A 599 -14.23 -10.56 35.35
CA ASN A 599 -13.77 -11.94 35.54
C ASN A 599 -14.37 -12.87 34.49
N SER A 600 -13.59 -13.88 34.09
CA SER A 600 -14.08 -14.99 33.27
C SER A 600 -15.20 -15.77 34.00
N THR A 601 -16.13 -16.33 33.22
CA THR A 601 -17.15 -17.27 33.68
C THR A 601 -16.83 -18.68 33.21
N ALA A 602 -17.71 -19.65 33.50
CA ALA A 602 -17.51 -21.03 33.02
C ALA A 602 -17.66 -21.15 31.50
N LYS A 603 -18.40 -20.23 30.86
CA LYS A 603 -18.71 -20.25 29.42
C LYS A 603 -18.18 -19.06 28.64
N THR A 604 -17.75 -17.99 29.31
CA THR A 604 -17.21 -16.79 28.66
C THR A 604 -15.85 -16.46 29.26
N HIS A 605 -14.80 -16.62 28.48
CA HIS A 605 -13.42 -16.39 28.91
C HIS A 605 -12.95 -14.99 28.53
N VAL A 606 -12.25 -14.32 29.43
CA VAL A 606 -11.58 -13.03 29.18
C VAL A 606 -10.10 -13.31 28.99
N ILE A 607 -9.54 -12.84 27.88
CA ILE A 607 -8.12 -12.99 27.56
C ILE A 607 -7.51 -11.67 27.10
N SER A 608 -6.21 -11.51 27.33
CA SER A 608 -5.43 -10.45 26.70
C SER A 608 -5.31 -10.72 25.20
N ILE A 609 -5.24 -9.65 24.39
CA ILE A 609 -4.89 -9.77 22.97
C ILE A 609 -3.54 -10.47 22.76
N GLU A 610 -2.60 -10.36 23.69
CA GLU A 610 -1.29 -11.01 23.61
C GLU A 610 -1.38 -12.54 23.65
N ASP A 611 -2.43 -13.08 24.28
CA ASP A 611 -2.64 -14.52 24.43
C ASP A 611 -3.44 -15.13 23.27
N ILE A 612 -3.89 -14.33 22.30
CA ILE A 612 -4.82 -14.74 21.23
C ILE A 612 -4.32 -15.97 20.43
N ALA A 613 -2.99 -16.12 20.27
CA ALA A 613 -2.41 -17.22 19.51
C ALA A 613 -2.32 -18.52 20.32
N SER A 614 -2.27 -18.44 21.65
CA SER A 614 -2.13 -19.59 22.55
C SER A 614 -3.41 -19.99 23.29
N ALA A 615 -4.37 -19.06 23.40
CA ALA A 615 -5.62 -19.29 24.10
C ALA A 615 -6.61 -20.14 23.29
N SER A 616 -7.49 -20.85 24.00
CA SER A 616 -8.64 -21.51 23.39
C SER A 616 -9.75 -20.48 23.16
N ILE A 617 -10.02 -20.15 21.89
CA ILE A 617 -11.01 -19.15 21.51
C ILE A 617 -12.31 -19.83 21.05
N GLY A 618 -13.43 -19.45 21.65
CA GLY A 618 -14.77 -19.90 21.28
C GLY A 618 -15.22 -19.41 19.90
N ASN A 619 -16.49 -19.59 19.55
CA ASN A 619 -17.00 -19.24 18.22
C ASN A 619 -17.55 -17.81 18.17
N GLU A 620 -18.22 -17.37 19.24
CA GLU A 620 -18.72 -16.00 19.41
C GLU A 620 -17.68 -15.18 20.17
N VAL A 621 -17.03 -14.23 19.50
CA VAL A 621 -15.92 -13.45 20.06
C VAL A 621 -16.29 -11.97 20.14
N THR A 622 -16.06 -11.36 21.30
CA THR A 622 -16.13 -9.91 21.48
C THR A 622 -14.73 -9.35 21.71
N ILE A 623 -14.24 -8.52 20.80
CA ILE A 623 -12.98 -7.78 20.99
C ILE A 623 -13.33 -6.40 21.51
N VAL A 624 -12.74 -6.02 22.65
CA VAL A 624 -12.89 -4.69 23.24
C VAL A 624 -11.71 -3.82 22.84
N GLY A 625 -11.94 -2.91 21.90
CA GLY A 625 -10.94 -2.02 21.30
C GLY A 625 -11.25 -1.74 19.84
N GLY A 626 -10.80 -0.57 19.36
CA GLY A 626 -10.98 -0.13 17.98
C GLY A 626 -9.67 0.21 17.24
N ASN A 627 -8.50 0.03 17.85
CA ASN A 627 -7.20 0.31 17.22
C ASN A 627 -6.79 -0.76 16.20
N LEU A 628 -5.66 -0.52 15.52
CA LEU A 628 -5.16 -1.43 14.48
C LEU A 628 -5.01 -2.87 14.93
N GLN A 629 -4.57 -3.11 16.18
CA GLN A 629 -4.36 -4.47 16.66
C GLN A 629 -5.69 -5.20 16.87
N ALA A 630 -6.72 -4.50 17.35
CA ALA A 630 -8.07 -5.05 17.47
C ALA A 630 -8.66 -5.42 16.09
N VAL A 631 -8.42 -4.58 15.08
CA VAL A 631 -8.88 -4.82 13.70
C VAL A 631 -8.12 -5.96 13.04
N ASP A 632 -6.80 -6.02 13.17
CA ASP A 632 -5.99 -7.15 12.67
C ASP A 632 -6.40 -8.47 13.36
N ALA A 633 -6.61 -8.45 14.68
CA ALA A 633 -7.10 -9.61 15.43
C ALA A 633 -8.49 -10.05 14.96
N ALA A 634 -9.39 -9.11 14.65
CA ALA A 634 -10.69 -9.43 14.07
C ALA A 634 -10.54 -10.17 12.74
N GLN A 635 -9.69 -9.67 11.83
CA GLN A 635 -9.44 -10.32 10.53
C GLN A 635 -8.86 -11.74 10.71
N TYR A 636 -7.87 -11.89 11.61
CA TYR A 636 -7.26 -13.16 11.96
C TYR A 636 -8.29 -14.21 12.43
N LEU A 637 -9.25 -13.81 13.26
CA LEU A 637 -10.29 -14.69 13.78
C LEU A 637 -11.40 -14.98 12.75
N ILE A 638 -11.78 -13.99 11.94
CA ILE A 638 -12.74 -14.18 10.84
C ILE A 638 -12.20 -15.20 9.84
N ALA A 639 -10.90 -15.16 9.51
CA ALA A 639 -10.25 -16.14 8.64
C ALA A 639 -10.31 -17.57 9.20
N GLN A 640 -10.48 -17.73 10.51
CA GLN A 640 -10.67 -19.03 11.18
C GLN A 640 -12.15 -19.42 11.34
N GLY A 641 -13.06 -18.66 10.73
CA GLY A 641 -14.50 -18.91 10.78
C GLY A 641 -15.17 -18.47 12.09
N LYS A 642 -14.54 -17.59 12.87
CA LYS A 642 -15.12 -17.06 14.11
C LYS A 642 -16.10 -15.91 13.82
N HIS A 643 -17.10 -15.75 14.68
CA HIS A 643 -18.05 -14.64 14.64
C HIS A 643 -17.53 -13.52 15.55
N VAL A 644 -17.12 -12.39 14.95
CA VAL A 644 -16.46 -11.32 15.68
C VAL A 644 -17.40 -10.12 15.86
N THR A 645 -17.48 -9.63 17.09
CA THR A 645 -18.05 -8.33 17.45
C THR A 645 -16.94 -7.42 17.99
N LEU A 646 -16.80 -6.23 17.41
CA LEU A 646 -15.93 -5.17 17.91
C LEU A 646 -16.73 -4.21 18.79
N VAL A 647 -16.23 -3.92 19.98
CA VAL A 647 -16.79 -2.92 20.90
C VAL A 647 -15.71 -1.88 21.19
N SER A 648 -15.99 -0.61 20.89
CA SER A 648 -15.04 0.49 21.07
C SER A 648 -15.71 1.63 21.80
N SER A 649 -15.03 2.18 22.82
CA SER A 649 -15.47 3.38 23.52
C SER A 649 -15.34 4.64 22.65
N GLU A 650 -14.56 4.58 21.57
CA GLU A 650 -14.40 5.67 20.60
C GLU A 650 -15.40 5.59 19.43
N GLY A 651 -15.54 6.72 18.73
CA GLY A 651 -16.35 6.82 17.52
C GLY A 651 -15.81 6.02 16.34
N LYS A 652 -16.69 5.70 15.39
CA LYS A 652 -16.36 4.91 14.19
C LYS A 652 -15.25 5.51 13.32
N ASP A 653 -15.04 6.82 13.38
CA ASP A 653 -13.99 7.55 12.65
C ASP A 653 -12.58 7.27 13.19
N LYS A 654 -12.48 6.73 14.41
CA LYS A 654 -11.23 6.30 15.05
C LYS A 654 -10.93 4.82 14.88
N LEU A 655 -11.81 4.06 14.23
CA LEU A 655 -11.59 2.65 13.97
C LEU A 655 -10.32 2.45 13.13
N ASP A 656 -9.53 1.43 13.48
CA ASP A 656 -8.26 1.08 12.85
C ASP A 656 -7.26 2.26 12.89
N LYS A 657 -7.21 3.00 14.00
CA LYS A 657 -6.21 4.06 14.18
C LYS A 657 -4.79 3.48 14.28
N GLY A 658 -3.84 4.20 13.69
CA GLY A 658 -2.45 3.79 13.54
C GLY A 658 -2.17 2.92 12.29
N GLN A 659 -3.19 2.42 11.60
CA GLN A 659 -3.07 1.73 10.31
C GLN A 659 -3.04 2.72 9.14
N SER A 660 -2.34 2.36 8.05
CA SER A 660 -2.30 3.17 6.82
C SER A 660 -3.70 3.39 6.26
N ALA A 661 -4.00 4.63 5.86
CA ALA A 661 -5.27 4.98 5.23
C ALA A 661 -5.61 4.11 4.01
N TRP A 662 -4.61 3.70 3.24
CA TRP A 662 -4.82 2.82 2.09
C TRP A 662 -5.18 1.40 2.53
N VAL A 663 -4.49 0.83 3.51
CA VAL A 663 -4.85 -0.50 4.03
C VAL A 663 -6.27 -0.49 4.60
N LYS A 664 -6.63 0.52 5.39
CA LYS A 664 -7.99 0.71 5.94
C LYS A 664 -9.07 0.72 4.86
N THR A 665 -8.76 1.27 3.70
CA THR A 665 -9.69 1.36 2.56
C THR A 665 -10.13 -0.03 2.07
N PHE A 666 -9.32 -1.06 2.30
CA PHE A 666 -9.62 -2.45 1.92
C PHE A 666 -10.07 -3.29 3.11
N THR A 667 -9.42 -3.15 4.27
CA THR A 667 -9.68 -4.00 5.44
C THR A 667 -11.03 -3.70 6.11
N LEU A 668 -11.42 -2.43 6.25
CA LEU A 668 -12.65 -2.06 6.96
C LEU A 668 -13.93 -2.48 6.23
N PRO A 669 -14.11 -2.22 4.92
CA PRO A 669 -15.27 -2.71 4.17
C PRO A 669 -15.39 -4.23 4.22
N MET A 670 -14.26 -4.94 4.19
CA MET A 670 -14.22 -6.39 4.30
C MET A 670 -14.76 -6.89 5.64
N LEU A 671 -14.41 -6.25 6.77
CA LEU A 671 -14.97 -6.62 8.08
C LEU A 671 -16.51 -6.63 8.05
N TYR A 672 -17.12 -5.59 7.49
CA TYR A 672 -18.58 -5.50 7.36
C TYR A 672 -19.14 -6.56 6.41
N ALA A 673 -18.48 -6.78 5.26
CA ALA A 673 -18.91 -7.78 4.29
C ALA A 673 -18.86 -9.21 4.84
N ARG A 674 -17.97 -9.47 5.81
CA ARG A 674 -17.89 -10.74 6.55
C ARG A 674 -18.81 -10.83 7.77
N GLY A 675 -19.67 -9.83 7.98
CA GLY A 675 -20.70 -9.85 9.02
C GLY A 675 -20.21 -9.42 10.41
N THR A 676 -19.03 -8.79 10.50
CA THR A 676 -18.52 -8.22 11.76
C THR A 676 -19.50 -7.17 12.27
N ARG A 677 -19.87 -7.26 13.55
CA ARG A 677 -20.69 -6.24 14.22
C ARG A 677 -19.76 -5.23 14.89
N LEU A 678 -20.00 -3.94 14.65
CA LEU A 678 -19.26 -2.85 15.29
C LEU A 678 -20.19 -2.08 16.22
N TRP A 679 -19.78 -1.92 17.47
CA TRP A 679 -20.39 -1.05 18.47
C TRP A 679 -19.41 0.08 18.79
N PRO A 680 -19.48 1.22 18.07
CA PRO A 680 -18.73 2.42 18.43
C PRO A 680 -19.42 3.15 19.58
N ASN A 681 -18.69 4.01 20.29
CA ASN A 681 -19.20 4.74 21.46
C ASN A 681 -19.90 3.80 22.48
N ALA A 682 -19.31 2.63 22.73
CA ALA A 682 -19.90 1.59 23.56
C ALA A 682 -18.86 0.90 24.44
N GLU A 683 -19.32 0.33 25.55
CA GLU A 683 -18.48 -0.35 26.54
C GLU A 683 -19.07 -1.71 26.92
N VAL A 684 -18.20 -2.67 27.25
CA VAL A 684 -18.64 -3.93 27.88
C VAL A 684 -18.75 -3.70 29.38
N VAL A 685 -19.96 -3.82 29.93
CA VAL A 685 -20.25 -3.50 31.34
C VAL A 685 -20.39 -4.72 32.24
N SER A 686 -20.68 -5.89 31.65
CA SER A 686 -20.70 -7.16 32.40
C SER A 686 -20.46 -8.37 31.49
N ILE A 687 -19.99 -9.45 32.12
CA ILE A 687 -19.77 -10.76 31.51
C ILE A 687 -20.63 -11.76 32.25
N ASN A 688 -21.43 -12.52 31.51
CA ASN A 688 -22.36 -13.51 32.04
C ASN A 688 -22.03 -14.91 31.48
N GLU A 689 -22.89 -15.89 31.74
CA GLU A 689 -22.71 -17.27 31.28
C GLU A 689 -23.05 -17.43 29.79
N GLY A 690 -22.06 -17.22 28.91
CA GLY A 690 -22.19 -17.34 27.46
C GLY A 690 -22.64 -16.05 26.76
N THR A 691 -22.67 -14.93 27.48
CA THR A 691 -23.05 -13.61 26.95
C THR A 691 -22.23 -12.47 27.55
N VAL A 692 -22.18 -11.34 26.86
CA VAL A 692 -21.69 -10.05 27.39
C VAL A 692 -22.77 -8.99 27.27
N THR A 693 -22.77 -8.04 28.21
CA THR A 693 -23.64 -6.87 28.16
C THR A 693 -22.84 -5.66 27.66
N ILE A 694 -23.32 -5.07 26.57
CA ILE A 694 -22.77 -3.87 25.95
C ILE A 694 -23.68 -2.68 26.30
N HIS A 695 -23.10 -1.63 26.85
CA HIS A 695 -23.75 -0.35 27.04
C HIS A 695 -23.35 0.59 25.90
N GLY A 696 -24.31 1.00 25.07
CA GLY A 696 -24.05 1.89 23.93
C GLY A 696 -24.64 3.29 24.09
N GLU A 697 -24.34 4.17 23.14
CA GLU A 697 -24.80 5.57 23.10
C GLU A 697 -26.33 5.79 23.16
N THR A 698 -27.13 4.76 22.86
CA THR A 698 -28.59 4.82 22.97
C THR A 698 -29.10 4.78 24.42
N GLY A 699 -28.22 4.47 25.38
CA GLY A 699 -28.54 4.28 26.80
C GLY A 699 -29.26 2.96 27.10
N VAL A 700 -29.29 2.03 26.15
CA VAL A 700 -29.90 0.70 26.30
C VAL A 700 -28.81 -0.35 26.37
N ASP A 701 -28.85 -1.16 27.44
CA ASP A 701 -27.98 -2.33 27.59
C ASP A 701 -28.42 -3.43 26.62
N MET A 702 -27.46 -3.94 25.87
CA MET A 702 -27.65 -5.00 24.89
C MET A 702 -26.86 -6.23 25.31
N GLU A 703 -27.55 -7.35 25.52
CA GLU A 703 -26.91 -8.63 25.79
C GLU A 703 -26.69 -9.40 24.48
N ILE A 704 -25.46 -9.83 24.23
CA ILE A 704 -25.08 -10.60 23.03
C ILE A 704 -24.35 -11.89 23.41
N ALA A 705 -24.49 -12.93 22.59
CA ALA A 705 -23.75 -14.17 22.75
C ALA A 705 -22.24 -13.91 22.68
N CYS A 706 -21.48 -14.55 23.57
CA CYS A 706 -20.04 -14.40 23.65
C CYS A 706 -19.42 -15.58 24.43
N ASP A 707 -18.53 -16.30 23.77
CA ASP A 707 -17.71 -17.36 24.36
C ASP A 707 -16.35 -16.81 24.81
N THR A 708 -15.85 -15.76 24.16
CA THR A 708 -14.52 -15.19 24.43
C THR A 708 -14.53 -13.68 24.27
N VAL A 709 -14.08 -12.98 25.32
CA VAL A 709 -13.80 -11.55 25.32
C VAL A 709 -12.29 -11.35 25.17
N ILE A 710 -11.88 -10.56 24.20
CA ILE A 710 -10.47 -10.22 23.97
C ILE A 710 -10.25 -8.76 24.34
N GLU A 711 -9.34 -8.53 25.28
CA GLU A 711 -8.94 -7.22 25.74
C GLU A 711 -7.91 -6.60 24.78
N ALA A 712 -8.36 -5.65 23.96
CA ALA A 712 -7.58 -4.98 22.92
C ALA A 712 -7.65 -3.44 22.97
N MET A 713 -7.95 -2.89 24.15
CA MET A 713 -7.98 -1.44 24.41
C MET A 713 -6.62 -0.80 24.10
N ASP A 714 -6.58 0.51 23.89
CA ASP A 714 -5.34 1.20 23.52
C ASP A 714 -4.19 0.98 24.51
N MET A 715 -2.98 0.99 23.98
CA MET A 715 -1.78 1.04 24.81
C MET A 715 -1.65 2.41 25.46
N LEU A 716 -1.04 2.43 26.65
CA LEU A 716 -0.72 3.60 27.44
C LEU A 716 0.81 3.73 27.58
N PRO A 717 1.35 4.95 27.76
CA PRO A 717 2.77 5.14 28.04
C PRO A 717 3.25 4.33 29.26
N ASN A 718 4.50 3.87 29.21
CA ASN A 718 5.10 3.00 30.22
C ASN A 718 6.48 3.52 30.67
N THR A 719 6.50 4.73 31.23
CA THR A 719 7.73 5.49 31.52
C THR A 719 8.28 5.32 32.94
N ALA A 720 7.56 4.61 33.81
CA ALA A 720 7.82 4.59 35.25
C ALA A 720 9.24 4.15 35.64
N LEU A 721 9.88 3.28 34.85
CA LEU A 721 11.22 2.75 35.16
C LEU A 721 12.32 3.82 35.16
N ILE A 722 12.15 4.91 34.40
CA ILE A 722 13.14 6.00 34.33
C ILE A 722 12.78 7.20 35.21
N GLU A 723 11.63 7.18 35.87
CA GLU A 723 11.22 8.24 36.79
C GLU A 723 12.11 8.23 38.05
N GLY A 724 12.69 9.38 38.40
CA GLY A 724 13.53 9.53 39.60
C GLY A 724 14.95 8.97 39.49
N LEU A 725 15.46 8.72 38.28
CA LEU A 725 16.87 8.38 38.05
C LEU A 725 17.74 9.66 38.04
N ASP A 726 18.29 10.01 39.20
CA ASP A 726 19.19 11.17 39.32
C ASP A 726 20.56 10.91 38.67
N GLY A 727 21.06 11.89 37.90
CA GLY A 727 22.41 11.88 37.33
C GLY A 727 22.59 11.02 36.07
N ILE A 728 21.50 10.49 35.51
CA ILE A 728 21.49 9.71 34.26
C ILE A 728 20.57 10.42 33.26
N GLU A 729 21.06 10.65 32.04
CA GLU A 729 20.24 11.20 30.96
C GLU A 729 19.26 10.12 30.46
N CYS A 730 17.96 10.38 30.53
CA CYS A 730 16.94 9.37 30.24
C CYS A 730 15.98 9.82 29.14
N TYR A 731 15.65 8.89 28.24
CA TYR A 731 14.66 9.06 27.18
C TYR A 731 13.70 7.87 27.17
N ALA A 732 12.41 8.10 26.94
CA ALA A 732 11.47 7.06 26.54
C ALA A 732 11.27 7.14 25.02
N VAL A 733 11.08 6.00 24.34
CA VAL A 733 10.87 5.95 22.87
C VAL A 733 9.86 4.88 22.47
N GLY A 734 9.27 5.05 21.29
CA GLY A 734 8.23 4.18 20.73
C GLY A 734 7.00 4.11 21.62
N ASP A 735 6.37 2.92 21.66
CA ASP A 735 5.14 2.75 22.44
C ASP A 735 5.33 2.98 23.94
N CYS A 736 6.57 2.97 24.44
CA CYS A 736 6.88 3.32 25.83
C CYS A 736 6.56 4.79 26.14
N GLU A 737 6.76 5.70 25.18
CA GLU A 737 6.50 7.13 25.34
C GLU A 737 5.14 7.50 24.74
N ARG A 738 4.91 7.11 23.49
CA ARG A 738 3.74 7.48 22.70
C ARG A 738 3.30 6.30 21.83
N PRO A 739 2.40 5.43 22.35
CA PRO A 739 1.89 4.29 21.60
C PRO A 739 1.15 4.69 20.31
N TRP A 740 1.56 4.10 19.19
CA TRP A 740 0.90 4.35 17.90
C TRP A 740 1.04 3.20 16.90
N ASN A 741 2.17 3.12 16.21
CA ASN A 741 2.45 2.10 15.21
C ASN A 741 3.96 1.82 15.10
N ILE A 742 4.32 0.78 14.35
CA ILE A 742 5.72 0.33 14.17
C ILE A 742 6.59 1.43 13.57
N ALA A 743 6.04 2.23 12.66
CA ALA A 743 6.79 3.25 11.94
C ALA A 743 7.22 4.40 12.86
N GLU A 744 6.32 4.84 13.73
CA GLU A 744 6.61 5.84 14.77
C GLU A 744 7.52 5.29 15.87
N ALA A 745 7.44 3.98 16.17
CA ALA A 745 8.41 3.32 17.05
C ALA A 745 9.83 3.38 16.50
N ILE A 746 10.01 3.06 15.21
CA ILE A 746 11.30 3.15 14.52
C ILE A 746 11.78 4.61 14.46
N ALA A 747 10.90 5.54 14.08
CA ALA A 747 11.26 6.95 13.95
C ALA A 747 11.68 7.58 15.28
N SER A 748 10.95 7.33 16.38
CA SER A 748 11.31 7.86 17.70
C SER A 748 12.63 7.30 18.22
N GLY A 749 12.88 6.00 18.04
CA GLY A 749 14.17 5.39 18.38
C GLY A 749 15.33 6.03 17.61
N ASN A 750 15.15 6.20 16.29
CA ASN A 750 16.15 6.83 15.42
C ASN A 750 16.42 8.29 15.81
N LEU A 751 15.37 9.11 15.96
CA LEU A 751 15.46 10.53 16.26
C LEU A 751 16.07 10.80 17.63
N THR A 752 15.74 10.00 18.65
CA THR A 752 16.35 10.12 19.98
C THR A 752 17.82 9.77 19.93
N ALA A 753 18.18 8.68 19.27
CA ALA A 753 19.58 8.26 19.16
C ALA A 753 20.46 9.27 18.40
N ARG A 754 19.91 10.05 17.46
CA ARG A 754 20.61 11.16 16.78
C ARG A 754 20.92 12.36 17.68
N LYS A 755 20.19 12.52 18.79
CA LYS A 755 20.37 13.66 19.71
C LYS A 755 21.45 13.41 20.76
N ILE A 756 21.81 12.14 20.99
CA ILE A 756 22.73 11.75 22.06
C ILE A 756 24.19 11.67 21.61
#